data_AF-A0A0K0FUN4-F1
#
_entry.id   AF-A0A0K0FUN4-F1
#
_cell.length_a   1.000
_cell.length_b   1.000
_cell.length_c   1.000
_cell.angle_alpha   90.00
_cell.angle_beta   90.00
_cell.angle_gamma   90.00
#
_symmetry.space_group_name_H-M   'P 1'
#
loop_
_entity.id
_entity.type
_entity.pdbx_description
1 polymer ?
#
loop_
_entity_poly.entity_id
_entity_poly.type
_entity_poly.pdbx_seq_one_letter_code
_entity_poly.pdbx_strand_id
1 'polypeptide(L)'
;MISLRLFIFLLSLLLYSYCSKINYIQNEEKLGAVFPNKWKVFRVFPENDKQQQLVLDIFKKSAELELNFWKAPYLYLDFSDIMVPPTKTLFINDLFKKNNISYITLINDVEKKIYDKERKPRMNVTLTGNSDVDSFLLSRLKDDSFNSQNKAKYSFGEYTDYNEIIRWLNDIEYHYPRISKVFTIGQTHEGREIKGIKIGDPIENSNKRGVWIDGGMHAREWAAIHTALWFIEQLISKYNVDRQITDFVRTLNFYILPVANPDGFEYTKSDITPTVRLWRKNRGDETCKKDKWKRLKCCSGVDLNRNFDFHWAESGSSDDLCSEIYQGKSPFSEPESRAIRDKLLSSELYGKIDAFISLHTYSQMWIHPFNHQRHSFPNDINDLRRVGEAGVKAIEKVYGTKFKFGTGADILYPSAGGSDDWAKDTAKVKYVYLLELRPGEEEWEGFLLDRSQLIPTGKETWEGIKIVINAVLEESKAKTGTQNINTVSSTQQLINKANINSQSRVRPQLIRLGNFQRVSGSIESNVNKPINKISTTGLSLRTGLHRQVQEVRNRQNEARKLFEEKQRQREIQQRVFLEERRKMTEELQRREIEQRHFNERPGNLRQKINSFSIPQSQTVGCYDRSSWCSHWIQQAPTICQTSHIYMLRDCARTCNFC
;
A
#
# COMPACT_ATOMS: atom_id res chain seq x y z
N MET A 1 -11.13 52.30 51.63
CA MET A 1 -10.81 50.93 51.11
C MET A 1 -12.00 49.95 51.14
N ILE A 2 -13.01 50.12 52.01
CA ILE A 2 -14.19 49.23 52.05
C ILE A 2 -15.15 49.46 50.87
N SER A 3 -15.31 50.72 50.42
CA SER A 3 -16.18 51.08 49.30
C SER A 3 -15.72 50.52 47.93
N LEU A 4 -14.41 50.45 47.68
CA LEU A 4 -13.87 49.89 46.42
C LEU A 4 -14.05 48.36 46.34
N ARG A 5 -13.92 47.66 47.47
CA ARG A 5 -14.16 46.21 47.53
C ARG A 5 -15.64 45.86 47.34
N LEU A 6 -16.55 46.68 47.87
CA LEU A 6 -17.99 46.50 47.66
C LEU A 6 -18.38 46.72 46.19
N PHE A 7 -17.75 47.70 45.54
CA PHE A 7 -17.99 47.99 44.12
C PHE A 7 -17.50 46.86 43.21
N ILE A 8 -16.32 46.30 43.48
CA ILE A 8 -15.77 45.15 42.73
C ILE A 8 -16.63 43.90 42.95
N PHE A 9 -17.13 43.68 44.17
CA PHE A 9 -17.99 42.54 44.48
C PHE A 9 -19.35 42.64 43.77
N LEU A 10 -19.97 43.83 43.76
CA LEU A 10 -21.21 44.10 43.02
C LEU A 10 -21.00 43.99 41.50
N LEU A 11 -19.86 44.43 40.97
CA LEU A 11 -19.51 44.27 39.56
C LEU A 11 -19.34 42.79 39.19
N SER A 12 -18.74 41.99 40.08
CA SER A 12 -18.57 40.55 39.88
C SER A 12 -19.90 39.79 39.93
N LEU A 13 -20.84 40.20 40.79
CA LEU A 13 -22.20 39.65 40.84
C LEU A 13 -23.04 40.05 39.63
N LEU A 14 -22.88 41.28 39.12
CA LEU A 14 -23.52 41.73 37.89
C LEU A 14 -22.96 41.02 36.67
N LEU A 15 -21.64 40.81 36.59
CA LEU A 15 -21.00 40.01 35.54
C LEU A 15 -21.41 38.54 35.62
N TYR A 16 -21.52 37.97 36.83
CA TYR A 16 -22.01 36.61 37.02
C TYR A 16 -23.48 36.46 36.63
N SER A 17 -24.33 37.44 36.97
CA SER A 17 -25.75 37.48 36.56
C SER A 17 -25.93 37.72 35.05
N TYR A 18 -25.04 38.50 34.43
CA TYR A 18 -25.02 38.73 32.99
C TYR A 18 -24.51 37.48 32.24
N CYS A 19 -23.47 36.81 32.75
CA CYS A 19 -23.00 35.52 32.22
C CYS A 19 -24.00 34.38 32.47
N SER A 20 -24.74 34.37 33.57
CA SER A 20 -25.76 33.36 33.86
C SER A 20 -27.08 33.59 33.11
N LYS A 21 -27.34 34.82 32.64
CA LYS A 21 -28.46 35.13 31.71
C LYS A 21 -28.11 34.90 30.25
N ILE A 22 -26.83 34.83 29.89
CA ILE A 22 -26.37 34.22 28.64
C ILE A 22 -26.29 32.71 28.88
N ASN A 23 -27.46 32.09 29.03
CA ASN A 23 -27.59 30.64 28.88
C ASN A 23 -27.17 30.28 27.46
N TYR A 24 -25.91 29.90 27.30
CA TYR A 24 -25.34 29.27 26.12
C TYR A 24 -25.77 27.79 26.04
N ILE A 25 -27.05 27.53 26.26
CA ILE A 25 -27.69 26.21 26.19
C ILE A 25 -29.08 26.45 25.61
N GLN A 26 -29.12 26.73 24.30
CA GLN A 26 -30.30 26.65 23.43
C GLN A 26 -29.96 26.91 21.94
N ASN A 27 -28.68 27.15 21.61
CA ASN A 27 -28.23 27.32 20.23
C ASN A 27 -27.54 26.09 19.62
N GLU A 28 -27.35 24.97 20.34
CA GLU A 28 -26.81 23.75 19.70
C GLU A 28 -27.80 23.16 18.66
N GLU A 29 -29.11 23.20 18.93
CA GLU A 29 -30.11 22.75 17.95
C GLU A 29 -30.21 23.67 16.73
N LYS A 30 -29.93 24.97 16.87
CA LYS A 30 -29.93 25.92 15.74
C LYS A 30 -28.61 26.00 14.98
N LEU A 31 -27.45 25.75 15.63
CA LEU A 31 -26.18 25.59 14.91
C LEU A 31 -26.13 24.25 14.15
N GLY A 32 -26.73 23.20 14.70
CA GLY A 32 -26.91 21.90 14.03
C GLY A 32 -27.81 21.98 12.78
N ALA A 33 -28.62 23.03 12.64
CA ALA A 33 -29.46 23.27 11.46
C ALA A 33 -28.73 24.01 10.31
N VAL A 34 -27.60 24.68 10.58
CA VAL A 34 -26.84 25.46 9.56
C VAL A 34 -25.65 24.67 9.00
N PHE A 35 -25.13 23.69 9.72
CA PHE A 35 -24.05 22.82 9.26
C PHE A 35 -24.45 21.35 9.42
N PRO A 36 -24.66 20.59 8.33
CA PRO A 36 -24.83 19.15 8.49
C PRO A 36 -23.53 18.61 9.13
N ASN A 37 -23.69 17.97 10.28
CA ASN A 37 -22.65 17.45 11.17
C ASN A 37 -21.90 16.24 10.54
N LYS A 38 -21.37 16.43 9.33
CA LYS A 38 -20.93 15.35 8.44
C LYS A 38 -19.47 15.50 8.07
N TRP A 39 -18.73 14.40 8.22
CA TRP A 39 -17.38 14.27 7.68
C TRP A 39 -17.43 14.33 6.16
N LYS A 40 -16.45 15.00 5.56
CA LYS A 40 -16.33 15.17 4.10
C LYS A 40 -14.97 14.76 3.61
N VAL A 41 -14.87 14.35 2.35
CA VAL A 41 -13.59 14.18 1.66
C VAL A 41 -13.46 15.23 0.58
N PHE A 42 -12.41 16.05 0.65
CA PHE A 42 -12.04 17.00 -0.38
C PHE A 42 -10.89 16.45 -1.22
N ARG A 43 -11.01 16.57 -2.55
CA ARG A 43 -9.90 16.41 -3.47
C ARG A 43 -9.35 17.78 -3.82
N VAL A 44 -8.11 18.01 -3.43
CA VAL A 44 -7.42 19.31 -3.51
C VAL A 44 -6.42 19.28 -4.65
N PHE A 45 -6.34 20.36 -5.42
CA PHE A 45 -5.52 20.46 -6.62
C PHE A 45 -4.58 21.68 -6.52
N PRO A 46 -3.32 21.49 -6.10
CA PRO A 46 -2.30 22.53 -6.19
C PRO A 46 -1.94 22.81 -7.66
N GLU A 47 -1.82 24.09 -8.03
CA GLU A 47 -1.53 24.53 -9.40
C GLU A 47 -0.15 25.20 -9.54
N ASN A 48 0.55 25.43 -8.42
CA ASN A 48 1.89 26.01 -8.38
C ASN A 48 2.65 25.60 -7.11
N ASP A 49 3.95 25.88 -7.06
CA ASP A 49 4.85 25.56 -5.94
C ASP A 49 4.33 26.04 -4.58
N LYS A 50 3.79 27.26 -4.52
CA LYS A 50 3.28 27.85 -3.27
C LYS A 50 2.09 27.06 -2.73
N GLN A 51 1.18 26.64 -3.62
CA GLN A 51 0.04 25.82 -3.25
C GLN A 51 0.44 24.40 -2.88
N GLN A 52 1.37 23.79 -3.63
CA GLN A 52 1.93 22.48 -3.31
C GLN A 52 2.56 22.48 -1.92
N GLN A 53 3.37 23.50 -1.61
CA GLN A 53 4.01 23.63 -0.31
C GLN A 53 2.99 23.80 0.82
N LEU A 54 1.91 24.57 0.59
CA LEU A 54 0.84 24.69 1.57
C LEU A 54 0.13 23.37 1.84
N VAL A 55 -0.18 22.57 0.81
CA VAL A 55 -0.79 21.23 0.99
C VAL A 55 0.17 20.29 1.72
N LEU A 56 1.48 20.34 1.42
CA LEU A 56 2.52 19.59 2.15
C LEU A 56 2.59 20.00 3.62
N ASP A 57 2.48 21.29 3.93
CA ASP A 57 2.50 21.78 5.31
C ASP A 57 1.25 21.37 6.08
N ILE A 58 0.08 21.35 5.43
CA ILE A 58 -1.17 20.82 5.99
C ILE A 58 -1.01 19.32 6.26
N PHE A 59 -0.42 18.56 5.33
CA PHE A 59 -0.16 17.13 5.51
C PHE A 59 0.75 16.85 6.71
N LYS A 60 1.86 17.58 6.84
CA LYS A 60 2.78 17.48 7.99
C LYS A 60 2.10 17.82 9.32
N LYS A 61 1.11 18.71 9.30
CA LYS A 61 0.34 19.12 10.49
C LYS A 61 -1.01 18.41 10.59
N SER A 62 -1.25 17.34 9.82
CA SER A 62 -2.54 16.65 9.75
C SER A 62 -3.03 16.20 11.13
N ALA A 63 -2.13 15.70 11.97
CA ALA A 63 -2.43 15.31 13.34
C ALA A 63 -2.79 16.48 14.26
N GLU A 64 -2.22 17.69 14.07
CA GLU A 64 -2.59 18.92 14.80
C GLU A 64 -3.94 19.46 14.30
N LEU A 65 -4.24 19.26 13.02
CA LEU A 65 -5.44 19.76 12.35
C LEU A 65 -6.60 18.75 12.37
N GLU A 66 -6.39 17.54 12.92
CA GLU A 66 -7.36 16.44 12.94
C GLU A 66 -7.86 16.06 11.52
N LEU A 67 -6.94 16.09 10.55
CA LEU A 67 -7.21 15.73 9.16
C LEU A 67 -6.71 14.32 8.88
N ASN A 68 -7.48 13.54 8.12
CA ASN A 68 -7.06 12.21 7.69
C ASN A 68 -6.84 12.22 6.18
N PHE A 69 -5.59 12.02 5.76
CA PHE A 69 -5.25 11.95 4.34
C PHE A 69 -5.46 10.52 3.83
N TRP A 70 -6.32 10.39 2.82
CA TRP A 70 -6.47 9.14 2.07
C TRP A 70 -5.41 9.03 0.98
N LYS A 71 -5.08 10.16 0.35
CA LYS A 71 -3.96 10.29 -0.60
C LYS A 71 -3.07 11.45 -0.20
N ALA A 72 -1.81 11.15 0.10
CA ALA A 72 -0.80 12.14 0.47
C ALA A 72 -0.35 12.99 -0.73
N PRO A 73 0.17 14.21 -0.52
CA PRO A 73 0.76 15.05 -1.57
C PRO A 73 2.18 14.57 -1.93
N TYR A 74 2.32 13.52 -2.73
CA TYR A 74 3.63 12.93 -3.05
C TYR A 74 4.21 13.28 -4.42
N LEU A 75 3.36 13.53 -5.42
CA LEU A 75 3.78 14.00 -6.75
C LEU A 75 3.61 15.52 -6.86
N TYR A 76 4.49 16.14 -7.63
CA TYR A 76 4.46 17.57 -7.90
C TYR A 76 3.17 17.96 -8.64
N LEU A 77 2.44 18.94 -8.10
CA LEU A 77 1.14 19.44 -8.63
C LEU A 77 0.06 18.36 -8.77
N ASP A 78 0.19 17.27 -8.02
CA ASP A 78 -0.79 16.20 -7.99
C ASP A 78 -1.87 16.48 -6.94
N PHE A 79 -3.01 15.83 -7.08
CA PHE A 79 -4.11 15.97 -6.15
C PHE A 79 -3.88 15.25 -4.82
N SER A 80 -4.55 15.71 -3.77
CA SER A 80 -4.59 15.05 -2.47
C SER A 80 -6.03 14.88 -2.01
N ASP A 81 -6.32 13.75 -1.37
CA ASP A 81 -7.65 13.44 -0.83
C ASP A 81 -7.61 13.55 0.69
N ILE A 82 -8.38 14.50 1.23
CA ILE A 82 -8.35 14.91 2.63
C ILE A 82 -9.75 14.71 3.22
N MET A 83 -9.87 13.80 4.18
CA MET A 83 -11.04 13.68 5.01
C MET A 83 -11.00 14.72 6.14
N VAL A 84 -12.05 15.54 6.21
CA VAL A 84 -12.16 16.71 7.09
C VAL A 84 -13.34 16.53 8.05
N PRO A 85 -13.15 16.77 9.37
CA PRO A 85 -14.23 16.75 10.33
C PRO A 85 -15.23 17.90 10.12
N PRO A 86 -16.48 17.73 10.58
CA PRO A 86 -17.49 18.79 10.50
C PRO A 86 -16.99 20.11 11.12
N THR A 87 -16.32 20.03 12.26
CA THR A 87 -15.79 21.17 13.03
C THR A 87 -14.70 21.97 12.31
N LYS A 88 -14.00 21.38 11.33
CA LYS A 88 -12.92 22.03 10.57
C LYS A 88 -13.29 22.35 9.13
N THR A 89 -14.48 21.95 8.67
CA THR A 89 -14.91 22.12 7.28
C THR A 89 -14.86 23.57 6.82
N LEU A 90 -15.36 24.52 7.62
CA LEU A 90 -15.31 25.95 7.29
C LEU A 90 -13.89 26.49 7.23
N PHE A 91 -13.08 26.14 8.22
CA PHE A 91 -11.68 26.56 8.29
C PHE A 91 -10.88 26.09 7.07
N ILE A 92 -11.01 24.82 6.68
CA ILE A 92 -10.33 24.27 5.51
C ILE A 92 -10.82 24.91 4.20
N ASN A 93 -12.13 25.12 4.07
CA ASN A 93 -12.70 25.82 2.91
C ASN A 93 -12.16 27.26 2.79
N ASP A 94 -12.12 28.01 3.88
CA ASP A 94 -11.59 29.38 3.90
C ASP A 94 -10.08 29.39 3.58
N LEU A 95 -9.32 28.45 4.16
CA LEU A 95 -7.90 28.29 3.90
C LEU A 95 -7.62 28.05 2.41
N PHE A 96 -8.38 27.18 1.75
CA PHE A 96 -8.23 26.94 0.31
C PHE A 96 -8.65 28.14 -0.53
N LYS A 97 -9.78 28.78 -0.22
CA LYS A 97 -10.24 29.98 -0.93
C LYS A 97 -9.24 31.13 -0.83
N LYS A 98 -8.74 31.43 0.37
CA LYS A 98 -7.77 32.51 0.62
C LYS A 98 -6.45 32.31 -0.13
N ASN A 99 -6.05 31.05 -0.34
CA ASN A 99 -4.82 30.70 -1.06
C ASN A 99 -5.06 30.33 -2.53
N ASN A 100 -6.29 30.56 -3.03
CA ASN A 100 -6.71 30.25 -4.40
C ASN A 100 -6.45 28.78 -4.82
N ILE A 101 -6.58 27.85 -3.87
CA ILE A 101 -6.40 26.41 -4.14
C ILE A 101 -7.73 25.82 -4.63
N SER A 102 -7.70 25.24 -5.83
CA SER A 102 -8.83 24.52 -6.42
C SER A 102 -9.11 23.23 -5.65
N TYR A 103 -10.37 22.95 -5.31
CA TYR A 103 -10.77 21.68 -4.70
C TYR A 103 -12.21 21.29 -5.06
N ILE A 104 -12.52 20.00 -4.98
CA ILE A 104 -13.89 19.45 -5.10
C ILE A 104 -14.26 18.65 -3.87
N THR A 105 -15.55 18.53 -3.57
CA THR A 105 -16.02 17.61 -2.54
C THR A 105 -16.34 16.26 -3.16
N LEU A 106 -15.50 15.25 -2.89
CA LEU A 106 -15.69 13.88 -3.38
C LEU A 106 -16.81 13.17 -2.61
N ILE A 107 -16.78 13.29 -1.28
CA ILE A 107 -17.75 12.64 -0.39
C ILE A 107 -18.30 13.72 0.54
N ASN A 108 -19.60 13.96 0.46
CA ASN A 108 -20.30 14.94 1.29
C ASN A 108 -20.75 14.40 2.65
N ASP A 109 -20.78 13.08 2.79
CA ASP A 109 -21.23 12.35 3.98
C ASP A 109 -20.51 11.00 4.03
N VAL A 110 -19.37 10.96 4.73
CA VAL A 110 -18.53 9.76 4.78
C VAL A 110 -19.22 8.63 5.53
N GLU A 111 -19.93 8.93 6.62
CA GLU A 111 -20.64 7.92 7.42
C GLU A 111 -21.77 7.25 6.63
N LYS A 112 -22.57 8.06 5.91
CA LYS A 112 -23.57 7.50 4.99
C LYS A 112 -22.93 6.64 3.90
N LYS A 113 -21.77 7.05 3.36
CA LYS A 113 -21.05 6.29 2.34
C LYS A 113 -20.54 4.95 2.89
N ILE A 114 -20.03 4.92 4.12
CA ILE A 114 -19.66 3.69 4.85
C ILE A 114 -20.88 2.77 4.94
N TYR A 115 -22.01 3.28 5.44
CA TYR A 115 -23.24 2.49 5.55
C TYR A 115 -23.69 1.92 4.20
N ASP A 116 -23.76 2.76 3.16
CA ASP A 116 -24.24 2.37 1.83
C ASP A 116 -23.40 1.27 1.18
N LYS A 117 -22.08 1.25 1.43
CA LYS A 117 -21.14 0.30 0.81
C LYS A 117 -20.98 -0.99 1.60
N GLU A 118 -20.98 -0.89 2.92
CA GLU A 118 -20.49 -1.96 3.78
C GLU A 118 -21.60 -2.61 4.61
N ARG A 119 -22.69 -1.88 4.92
CA ARG A 119 -23.74 -2.35 5.82
C ARG A 119 -25.09 -2.52 5.13
N LYS A 120 -25.42 -1.66 4.16
CA LYS A 120 -26.71 -1.66 3.48
C LYS A 120 -26.95 -3.01 2.79
N PRO A 121 -28.06 -3.73 3.04
CA PRO A 121 -28.35 -4.98 2.35
C PRO A 121 -28.26 -4.81 0.82
N ARG A 122 -27.65 -5.78 0.12
CA ARG A 122 -27.62 -5.76 -1.34
C ARG A 122 -29.06 -5.80 -1.85
N MET A 123 -29.46 -4.79 -2.62
CA MET A 123 -30.79 -4.77 -3.24
C MET A 123 -30.80 -5.78 -4.39
N ASN A 124 -31.91 -6.50 -4.55
CA ASN A 124 -32.13 -7.35 -5.71
C ASN A 124 -32.08 -6.48 -6.97
N VAL A 125 -31.22 -6.84 -7.93
CA VAL A 125 -31.12 -6.11 -9.20
C VAL A 125 -32.45 -6.24 -9.92
N THR A 126 -33.09 -5.09 -10.17
CA THR A 126 -34.29 -5.03 -10.99
C THR A 126 -33.85 -4.87 -12.44
N LEU A 127 -34.17 -5.86 -13.27
CA LEU A 127 -33.85 -5.81 -14.70
C LEU A 127 -34.60 -4.64 -15.35
N THR A 128 -33.89 -3.90 -16.19
CA THR A 128 -34.37 -2.66 -16.81
C THR A 128 -35.23 -2.91 -18.05
N GLY A 129 -35.26 -4.15 -18.55
CA GLY A 129 -35.92 -4.54 -19.80
C GLY A 129 -35.09 -4.20 -21.04
N ASN A 130 -33.87 -3.68 -20.89
CA ASN A 130 -32.92 -3.43 -21.96
C ASN A 130 -31.90 -4.57 -22.00
N SER A 131 -31.89 -5.37 -23.06
CA SER A 131 -31.06 -6.58 -23.17
C SER A 131 -29.56 -6.35 -22.97
N ASP A 132 -29.03 -5.22 -23.44
CA ASP A 132 -27.58 -4.94 -23.36
C ASP A 132 -27.18 -4.49 -21.95
N VAL A 133 -28.00 -3.64 -21.34
CA VAL A 133 -27.81 -3.18 -19.95
C VAL A 133 -28.03 -4.35 -18.98
N ASP A 134 -29.07 -5.14 -19.22
CA ASP A 134 -29.41 -6.29 -18.38
C ASP A 134 -28.35 -7.40 -18.53
N SER A 135 -27.81 -7.63 -19.73
CA SER A 135 -26.67 -8.54 -19.95
C SER A 135 -25.41 -8.09 -19.20
N PHE A 136 -25.10 -6.79 -19.22
CA PHE A 136 -23.99 -6.21 -18.45
C PHE A 136 -24.22 -6.26 -16.93
N LEU A 137 -25.44 -6.02 -16.46
CA LEU A 137 -25.79 -6.13 -15.03
C LEU A 137 -25.74 -7.60 -14.57
N LEU A 138 -26.23 -8.53 -15.38
CA LEU A 138 -26.20 -9.97 -15.10
C LEU A 138 -24.78 -10.54 -15.14
N SER A 139 -23.88 -10.03 -15.99
CA SER A 139 -22.48 -10.45 -15.99
C SER A 139 -21.75 -10.05 -14.70
N ARG A 140 -22.04 -8.85 -14.16
CA ARG A 140 -21.54 -8.43 -12.84
C ARG A 140 -22.11 -9.27 -11.69
N LEU A 141 -23.40 -9.62 -11.74
CA LEU A 141 -24.02 -10.50 -10.74
C LEU A 141 -23.41 -11.90 -10.70
N LYS A 142 -22.95 -12.43 -11.83
CA LYS A 142 -22.22 -13.72 -11.90
C LYS A 142 -20.86 -13.64 -11.22
N ASP A 143 -20.21 -12.49 -11.23
CA ASP A 143 -18.92 -12.30 -10.58
C ASP A 143 -19.03 -12.07 -9.07
N ASP A 144 -20.13 -11.44 -8.62
CA ASP A 144 -20.48 -11.24 -7.21
C ASP A 144 -20.98 -12.52 -6.52
N SER A 145 -21.57 -13.45 -7.29
CA SER A 145 -22.09 -14.72 -6.80
C SER A 145 -21.01 -15.80 -6.83
N PHE A 146 -20.34 -16.04 -5.71
CA PHE A 146 -19.40 -17.16 -5.55
C PHE A 146 -20.00 -18.29 -4.70
N ASN A 147 -20.22 -19.44 -5.33
CA ASN A 147 -20.57 -20.67 -4.62
C ASN A 147 -19.31 -21.52 -4.41
N SER A 148 -18.76 -21.46 -3.21
CA SER A 148 -17.60 -22.26 -2.82
C SER A 148 -17.94 -23.75 -2.82
N GLN A 149 -17.08 -24.55 -3.49
CA GLN A 149 -17.08 -26.01 -3.41
C GLN A 149 -16.26 -26.54 -2.20
N ASN A 150 -15.67 -25.63 -1.41
CA ASN A 150 -14.98 -25.95 -0.17
C ASN A 150 -15.96 -26.51 0.87
N LYS A 151 -15.53 -27.50 1.66
CA LYS A 151 -16.29 -28.03 2.79
C LYS A 151 -16.41 -26.98 3.91
N ALA A 152 -15.34 -26.24 4.15
CA ALA A 152 -15.33 -25.09 5.07
C ALA A 152 -16.00 -23.90 4.37
N LYS A 153 -17.19 -23.51 4.84
CA LYS A 153 -17.98 -22.43 4.23
C LYS A 153 -17.57 -21.06 4.75
N TYR A 154 -17.56 -20.08 3.86
CA TYR A 154 -17.25 -18.69 4.17
C TYR A 154 -18.05 -17.74 3.29
N SER A 155 -18.43 -16.60 3.87
CA SER A 155 -19.24 -15.55 3.24
C SER A 155 -18.42 -14.67 2.29
N PHE A 156 -17.92 -15.24 1.19
CA PHE A 156 -17.16 -14.48 0.21
C PHE A 156 -18.00 -13.37 -0.43
N GLY A 157 -17.40 -12.18 -0.56
CA GLY A 157 -18.08 -10.99 -1.08
C GLY A 157 -18.71 -10.15 0.03
N GLU A 158 -18.46 -10.50 1.29
CA GLU A 158 -18.86 -9.76 2.48
C GLU A 158 -17.63 -9.35 3.30
N TYR A 159 -17.76 -8.28 4.08
CA TYR A 159 -16.79 -7.90 5.10
C TYR A 159 -17.18 -8.55 6.42
N THR A 160 -16.50 -9.62 6.79
CA THR A 160 -16.71 -10.38 8.04
C THR A 160 -15.91 -9.77 9.20
N ASP A 161 -16.03 -10.34 10.40
CA ASP A 161 -15.21 -10.02 11.57
C ASP A 161 -14.04 -11.01 11.75
N TYR A 162 -13.12 -10.70 12.66
CA TYR A 162 -11.94 -11.53 12.91
C TYR A 162 -12.30 -12.94 13.38
N ASN A 163 -13.34 -13.07 14.21
CA ASN A 163 -13.75 -14.36 14.74
C ASN A 163 -14.31 -15.27 13.65
N GLU A 164 -15.08 -14.75 12.69
CA GLU A 164 -15.56 -15.49 11.53
C GLU A 164 -14.39 -15.94 10.65
N ILE A 165 -13.38 -15.08 10.43
CA ILE A 165 -12.16 -15.46 9.71
C ILE A 165 -11.44 -16.61 10.42
N ILE A 166 -11.19 -16.51 11.73
CA ILE A 166 -10.49 -17.56 12.49
C ILE A 166 -11.28 -18.86 12.54
N ARG A 167 -12.61 -18.80 12.71
CA ARG A 167 -13.48 -19.98 12.60
C ARG A 167 -13.31 -20.66 11.25
N TRP A 168 -13.33 -19.91 10.15
CA TRP A 168 -13.14 -20.48 8.82
C TRP A 168 -11.75 -21.11 8.61
N LEU A 169 -10.68 -20.48 9.13
CA LEU A 169 -9.34 -21.09 9.07
C LEU A 169 -9.29 -22.43 9.83
N ASN A 170 -9.90 -22.49 11.02
CA ASN A 170 -10.00 -23.73 11.80
C ASN A 170 -10.85 -24.80 11.09
N ASP A 171 -11.95 -24.40 10.44
CA ASP A 171 -12.79 -25.32 9.65
C ASP A 171 -12.02 -25.89 8.45
N ILE A 172 -11.14 -25.09 7.81
CA ILE A 172 -10.25 -25.59 6.76
C ILE A 172 -9.27 -26.62 7.33
N GLU A 173 -8.62 -26.36 8.46
CA GLU A 173 -7.73 -27.35 9.09
C GLU A 173 -8.48 -28.64 9.44
N TYR A 174 -9.68 -28.52 10.02
CA TYR A 174 -10.52 -29.66 10.37
C TYR A 174 -10.90 -30.51 9.15
N HIS A 175 -11.30 -29.89 8.03
CA HIS A 175 -11.75 -30.61 6.84
C HIS A 175 -10.60 -31.08 5.93
N TYR A 176 -9.42 -30.45 6.00
CA TYR A 176 -8.28 -30.71 5.12
C TYR A 176 -6.95 -30.91 5.86
N PRO A 177 -6.90 -31.69 6.96
CA PRO A 177 -5.76 -31.73 7.89
C PRO A 177 -4.46 -32.25 7.27
N ARG A 178 -4.54 -32.95 6.13
CA ARG A 178 -3.36 -33.42 5.39
C ARG A 178 -2.59 -32.28 4.71
N ILE A 179 -3.29 -31.20 4.36
CA ILE A 179 -2.73 -30.12 3.54
C ILE A 179 -2.80 -28.75 4.18
N SER A 180 -3.47 -28.58 5.32
CA SER A 180 -3.63 -27.31 6.01
C SER A 180 -3.36 -27.43 7.51
N LYS A 181 -2.81 -26.36 8.10
CA LYS A 181 -2.58 -26.23 9.55
C LYS A 181 -2.62 -24.77 9.96
N VAL A 182 -3.46 -24.40 10.92
CA VAL A 182 -3.49 -23.05 11.49
C VAL A 182 -2.28 -22.87 12.41
N PHE A 183 -1.69 -21.68 12.38
CA PHE A 183 -0.57 -21.32 13.26
C PHE A 183 -0.80 -19.96 13.89
N THR A 184 -0.30 -19.80 15.11
CA THR A 184 -0.21 -18.50 15.81
C THR A 184 1.22 -18.00 15.74
N ILE A 185 1.44 -16.72 15.43
CA ILE A 185 2.79 -16.10 15.38
C ILE A 185 3.11 -15.22 16.60
N GLY A 186 2.08 -14.85 17.36
CA GLY A 186 2.21 -13.97 18.52
C GLY A 186 0.84 -13.52 19.01
N GLN A 187 0.83 -12.52 19.88
CA GLN A 187 -0.38 -11.86 20.37
C GLN A 187 -0.26 -10.36 20.17
N THR A 188 -1.39 -9.68 19.98
CA THR A 188 -1.49 -8.23 19.87
C THR A 188 -1.43 -7.54 21.24
N HIS A 189 -1.50 -6.20 21.26
CA HIS A 189 -1.58 -5.42 22.51
C HIS A 189 -2.83 -5.74 23.34
N GLU A 190 -3.99 -5.96 22.70
CA GLU A 190 -5.23 -6.34 23.38
C GLU A 190 -5.34 -7.86 23.62
N GLY A 191 -4.25 -8.63 23.41
CA GLY A 191 -4.16 -10.05 23.73
C GLY A 191 -4.81 -10.99 22.70
N ARG A 192 -5.17 -10.51 21.51
CA ARG A 192 -5.68 -11.38 20.43
C ARG A 192 -4.53 -12.16 19.81
N GLU A 193 -4.72 -13.47 19.62
CA GLU A 193 -3.77 -14.27 18.87
C GLU A 193 -3.68 -13.80 17.41
N ILE A 194 -2.47 -13.68 16.88
CA ILE A 194 -2.23 -13.35 15.47
C ILE A 194 -2.09 -14.66 14.70
N LYS A 195 -3.14 -15.04 13.97
CA LYS A 195 -3.26 -16.36 13.33
C LYS A 195 -3.18 -16.31 11.80
N GLY A 196 -2.51 -17.31 11.24
CA GLY A 196 -2.46 -17.58 9.82
C GLY A 196 -2.66 -19.07 9.52
N ILE A 197 -2.60 -19.45 8.25
CA ILE A 197 -2.74 -20.84 7.80
C ILE A 197 -1.55 -21.24 6.93
N LYS A 198 -0.97 -22.40 7.25
CA LYS A 198 0.02 -23.08 6.42
C LYS A 198 -0.71 -24.02 5.47
N ILE A 199 -0.38 -23.99 4.18
CA ILE A 199 -0.94 -24.90 3.16
C ILE A 199 0.20 -25.60 2.40
N GLY A 200 0.16 -26.92 2.30
CA GLY A 200 1.13 -27.72 1.55
C GLY A 200 0.90 -29.23 1.70
N ASP A 201 1.23 -30.03 0.70
CA ASP A 201 1.18 -31.51 0.76
C ASP A 201 2.59 -32.13 0.65
N PRO A 202 3.03 -33.00 1.57
CA PRO A 202 2.42 -33.22 2.89
C PRO A 202 2.64 -32.01 3.80
N ILE A 203 1.67 -31.72 4.69
CA ILE A 203 1.70 -30.54 5.57
C ILE A 203 2.89 -30.51 6.52
N GLU A 204 3.39 -31.67 6.93
CA GLU A 204 4.53 -31.80 7.85
C GLU A 204 5.88 -31.50 7.20
N ASN A 205 5.95 -31.45 5.87
CA ASN A 205 7.22 -31.16 5.18
C ASN A 205 7.50 -29.65 5.15
N SER A 206 8.15 -29.16 6.21
CA SER A 206 8.66 -27.78 6.31
C SER A 206 10.00 -27.55 5.60
N ASN A 207 10.51 -28.49 4.79
CA ASN A 207 11.72 -28.30 3.99
C ASN A 207 11.43 -27.77 2.57
N LYS A 208 10.16 -27.79 2.14
CA LYS A 208 9.75 -27.18 0.86
C LYS A 208 9.98 -25.67 0.89
N ARG A 209 10.26 -25.10 -0.28
CA ARG A 209 10.33 -23.64 -0.46
C ARG A 209 8.98 -23.01 -0.17
N GLY A 210 9.00 -21.82 0.40
CA GLY A 210 7.83 -21.16 0.95
C GLY A 210 7.45 -19.87 0.24
N VAL A 211 6.15 -19.57 0.26
CA VAL A 211 5.57 -18.29 -0.14
C VAL A 211 4.85 -17.71 1.08
N TRP A 212 5.27 -16.52 1.50
CA TRP A 212 4.61 -15.75 2.55
C TRP A 212 3.66 -14.73 1.93
N ILE A 213 2.42 -14.67 2.42
CA ILE A 213 1.43 -13.68 2.02
C ILE A 213 0.80 -13.11 3.29
N ASP A 214 0.83 -11.80 3.46
CA ASP A 214 0.09 -11.12 4.53
C ASP A 214 -0.85 -10.04 3.98
N GLY A 215 -1.85 -9.71 4.78
CA GLY A 215 -2.78 -8.62 4.53
C GLY A 215 -3.27 -8.00 5.83
N GLY A 216 -3.92 -6.85 5.72
CA GLY A 216 -4.53 -6.19 6.88
C GLY A 216 -3.54 -5.70 7.92
N MET A 217 -2.32 -5.32 7.51
CA MET A 217 -1.37 -4.64 8.39
C MET A 217 -1.88 -3.23 8.75
N HIS A 218 -2.50 -2.53 7.80
CA HIS A 218 -3.35 -1.38 8.12
C HIS A 218 -4.80 -1.82 8.28
N ALA A 219 -5.40 -1.43 9.39
CA ALA A 219 -6.70 -1.94 9.83
C ALA A 219 -7.86 -1.61 8.87
N ARG A 220 -7.87 -0.42 8.28
CA ARG A 220 -8.94 0.06 7.39
C ARG A 220 -9.02 -0.60 6.01
N GLU A 221 -8.01 -1.37 5.62
CA GLU A 221 -7.80 -1.89 4.25
C GLU A 221 -8.47 -3.26 4.06
N TRP A 222 -9.78 -3.32 4.30
CA TRP A 222 -10.53 -4.59 4.38
C TRP A 222 -10.49 -5.45 3.11
N ALA A 223 -10.36 -4.83 1.93
CA ALA A 223 -10.27 -5.58 0.67
C ALA A 223 -8.96 -6.37 0.53
N ALA A 224 -7.88 -5.95 1.19
CA ALA A 224 -6.64 -6.72 1.26
C ALA A 224 -6.82 -8.00 2.09
N ILE A 225 -7.51 -7.88 3.24
CA ILE A 225 -7.87 -9.03 4.09
C ILE A 225 -8.72 -10.03 3.28
N HIS A 226 -9.79 -9.55 2.64
CA HIS A 226 -10.65 -10.40 1.81
C HIS A 226 -9.87 -11.09 0.68
N THR A 227 -8.95 -10.38 0.02
CA THR A 227 -8.12 -10.94 -1.05
C THR A 227 -7.18 -12.04 -0.54
N ALA A 228 -6.58 -11.88 0.65
CA ALA A 228 -5.78 -12.95 1.27
C ALA A 228 -6.62 -14.21 1.54
N LEU A 229 -7.86 -14.06 2.02
CA LEU A 229 -8.80 -15.16 2.22
C LEU A 229 -9.20 -15.80 0.90
N TRP A 230 -9.37 -15.01 -0.16
CA TRP A 230 -9.61 -15.54 -1.51
C TRP A 230 -8.48 -16.45 -1.98
N PHE A 231 -7.22 -16.11 -1.71
CA PHE A 231 -6.08 -16.97 -2.07
C PHE A 231 -6.08 -18.30 -1.34
N ILE A 232 -6.44 -18.31 -0.05
CA ILE A 232 -6.65 -19.53 0.73
C ILE A 232 -7.72 -20.39 0.07
N GLU A 233 -8.85 -19.80 -0.32
CA GLU A 233 -9.94 -20.51 -1.01
C GLU A 233 -9.49 -21.09 -2.35
N GLN A 234 -8.68 -20.37 -3.13
CA GLN A 234 -8.14 -20.91 -4.39
C GLN A 234 -7.23 -22.11 -4.14
N LEU A 235 -6.32 -22.02 -3.16
CA LEU A 235 -5.40 -23.10 -2.85
C LEU A 235 -6.10 -24.35 -2.32
N ILE A 236 -7.14 -24.20 -1.50
CA ILE A 236 -7.88 -25.33 -0.91
C ILE A 236 -8.89 -25.91 -1.91
N SER A 237 -9.78 -25.10 -2.47
CA SER A 237 -10.90 -25.59 -3.30
C SER A 237 -10.45 -26.11 -4.67
N LYS A 238 -9.29 -25.69 -5.16
CA LYS A 238 -8.73 -26.13 -6.45
C LYS A 238 -7.66 -27.22 -6.31
N TYR A 239 -7.28 -27.61 -5.10
CA TYR A 239 -6.34 -28.71 -4.90
C TYR A 239 -6.94 -30.04 -5.39
N ASN A 240 -6.20 -30.79 -6.20
CA ASN A 240 -6.65 -31.98 -6.95
C ASN A 240 -7.79 -31.73 -7.97
N VAL A 241 -8.08 -30.47 -8.30
CA VAL A 241 -9.06 -30.10 -9.33
C VAL A 241 -8.36 -29.35 -10.47
N ASP A 242 -7.60 -28.32 -10.12
CA ASP A 242 -6.74 -27.59 -11.06
C ASP A 242 -5.31 -28.14 -10.98
N ARG A 243 -4.74 -28.51 -12.14
CA ARG A 243 -3.40 -29.10 -12.20
C ARG A 243 -2.32 -28.15 -11.70
N GLN A 244 -2.38 -26.88 -12.08
CA GLN A 244 -1.37 -25.89 -11.69
C GLN A 244 -1.42 -25.66 -10.18
N ILE A 245 -2.61 -25.51 -9.60
CA ILE A 245 -2.76 -25.34 -8.13
C ILE A 245 -2.31 -26.60 -7.39
N THR A 246 -2.62 -27.78 -7.92
CA THR A 246 -2.16 -29.05 -7.35
C THR A 246 -0.62 -29.13 -7.33
N ASP A 247 0.04 -28.74 -8.42
CA ASP A 247 1.50 -28.72 -8.51
C ASP A 247 2.12 -27.70 -7.53
N PHE A 248 1.47 -26.55 -7.33
CA PHE A 248 1.87 -25.54 -6.34
C PHE A 248 1.86 -26.11 -4.92
N VAL A 249 0.72 -26.65 -4.47
CA VAL A 249 0.56 -27.14 -3.08
C VAL A 249 1.46 -28.35 -2.79
N ARG A 250 1.72 -29.22 -3.78
CA ARG A 250 2.63 -30.36 -3.63
C ARG A 250 4.09 -29.94 -3.51
N THR A 251 4.50 -28.88 -4.22
CA THR A 251 5.92 -28.50 -4.32
C THR A 251 6.34 -27.43 -3.32
N LEU A 252 5.41 -26.56 -2.92
CA LEU A 252 5.66 -25.40 -2.07
C LEU A 252 4.91 -25.49 -0.74
N ASN A 253 5.27 -24.61 0.20
CA ASN A 253 4.47 -24.27 1.37
C ASN A 253 3.97 -22.84 1.24
N PHE A 254 2.69 -22.62 1.52
CA PHE A 254 2.11 -21.29 1.59
C PHE A 254 1.87 -20.94 3.06
N TYR A 255 2.34 -19.78 3.49
CA TYR A 255 2.08 -19.22 4.81
C TYR A 255 1.28 -17.94 4.61
N ILE A 256 -0.01 -18.00 4.90
CA ILE A 256 -0.94 -16.88 4.64
C ILE A 256 -1.42 -16.33 5.97
N LEU A 257 -1.17 -15.05 6.22
CA LEU A 257 -1.59 -14.28 7.40
C LEU A 257 -2.63 -13.22 6.98
N PRO A 258 -3.94 -13.54 6.99
CA PRO A 258 -4.94 -12.65 6.41
C PRO A 258 -5.12 -11.33 7.16
N VAL A 259 -4.87 -11.33 8.48
CA VAL A 259 -5.03 -10.15 9.35
C VAL A 259 -3.79 -10.00 10.22
N ALA A 260 -2.82 -9.20 9.75
CA ALA A 260 -1.61 -8.88 10.51
C ALA A 260 -1.84 -7.95 11.71
N ASN A 261 -2.93 -7.17 11.69
CA ASN A 261 -3.33 -6.26 12.77
C ASN A 261 -4.75 -6.57 13.30
N PRO A 262 -4.95 -7.67 14.06
CA PRO A 262 -6.27 -8.07 14.55
C PRO A 262 -6.99 -7.00 15.37
N ASP A 263 -6.28 -6.30 16.27
CA ASP A 263 -6.90 -5.29 17.15
C ASP A 263 -7.40 -4.09 16.36
N GLY A 264 -6.56 -3.57 15.46
CA GLY A 264 -6.95 -2.47 14.60
C GLY A 264 -8.13 -2.88 13.71
N PHE A 265 -8.10 -4.07 13.12
CA PHE A 265 -9.19 -4.58 12.29
C PHE A 265 -10.51 -4.64 13.07
N GLU A 266 -10.53 -5.24 14.25
CA GLU A 266 -11.72 -5.29 15.11
C GLU A 266 -12.19 -3.89 15.52
N TYR A 267 -11.27 -2.99 15.84
CA TYR A 267 -11.60 -1.59 16.13
C TYR A 267 -12.32 -0.93 14.94
N THR A 268 -11.84 -1.12 13.70
CA THR A 268 -12.54 -0.54 12.52
C THR A 268 -13.94 -1.11 12.30
N LYS A 269 -14.26 -2.29 12.86
CA LYS A 269 -15.56 -2.96 12.75
C LYS A 269 -16.55 -2.53 13.83
N SER A 270 -16.06 -1.96 14.94
CA SER A 270 -16.86 -1.68 16.12
C SER A 270 -17.86 -0.53 15.93
N ASP A 271 -17.58 0.40 15.02
CA ASP A 271 -18.43 1.57 14.77
C ASP A 271 -18.29 2.07 13.32
N ILE A 272 -19.35 2.69 12.77
CA ILE A 272 -19.35 3.26 11.41
C ILE A 272 -18.83 4.70 11.35
N THR A 273 -18.57 5.32 12.50
CA THR A 273 -17.98 6.66 12.61
C THR A 273 -16.69 6.71 11.81
N PRO A 274 -16.50 7.72 10.94
CA PRO A 274 -15.36 7.77 10.04
C PRO A 274 -13.99 7.65 10.73
N THR A 275 -13.81 8.19 11.93
CA THR A 275 -12.55 8.07 12.70
C THR A 275 -12.26 6.66 13.19
N VAL A 276 -13.31 5.86 13.44
CA VAL A 276 -13.18 4.47 13.89
C VAL A 276 -12.98 3.56 12.69
N ARG A 277 -13.89 3.60 11.71
CA ARG A 277 -13.83 2.76 10.51
C ARG A 277 -12.56 2.97 9.69
N LEU A 278 -12.03 4.20 9.64
CA LEU A 278 -10.84 4.55 8.86
C LEU A 278 -9.57 4.58 9.70
N TRP A 279 -9.59 3.96 10.89
CA TRP A 279 -8.40 3.74 11.69
C TRP A 279 -7.37 2.89 10.93
N ARG A 280 -6.12 3.35 10.90
CA ARG A 280 -5.03 2.71 10.15
C ARG A 280 -4.12 1.86 11.02
N LYS A 281 -3.73 2.40 12.18
CA LYS A 281 -2.65 1.89 13.05
C LYS A 281 -3.05 0.61 13.80
N ASN A 282 -2.13 0.03 14.58
CA ASN A 282 -2.52 -0.95 15.60
C ASN A 282 -3.24 -0.27 16.79
N ARG A 283 -3.52 -1.03 17.86
CA ARG A 283 -4.17 -0.55 19.08
C ARG A 283 -3.23 -0.55 20.30
N GLY A 284 -1.95 -0.24 20.07
CA GLY A 284 -0.99 -0.07 21.16
C GLY A 284 -1.40 1.00 22.17
N ASP A 285 -0.84 0.87 23.38
CA ASP A 285 -1.15 1.71 24.54
C ASP A 285 -1.23 3.21 24.21
N GLU A 286 -2.17 3.89 24.86
CA GLU A 286 -2.24 5.35 24.76
C GLU A 286 -1.00 6.00 25.36
N THR A 287 -0.33 6.82 24.56
CA THR A 287 0.84 7.58 24.98
C THR A 287 0.55 9.07 24.93
N CYS A 288 0.89 9.76 26.00
CA CYS A 288 0.63 11.19 26.13
C CYS A 288 1.92 12.02 26.04
N LYS A 289 1.91 13.06 25.21
CA LYS A 289 2.99 14.05 25.09
C LYS A 289 2.42 15.45 25.15
N LYS A 290 3.12 16.36 25.84
CA LYS A 290 2.76 17.78 25.80
C LYS A 290 3.16 18.36 24.45
N ASP A 291 2.22 19.01 23.77
CA ASP A 291 2.50 19.73 22.54
C ASP A 291 3.30 21.03 22.80
N LYS A 292 3.65 21.75 21.73
CA LYS A 292 4.35 23.05 21.80
C LYS A 292 3.62 24.10 22.65
N TRP A 293 2.32 23.92 22.88
CA TRP A 293 1.46 24.79 23.69
C TRP A 293 1.22 24.25 25.10
N LYS A 294 2.00 23.25 25.53
CA LYS A 294 1.90 22.56 26.83
C LYS A 294 0.57 21.82 27.05
N ARG A 295 -0.22 21.58 26.00
CA ARG A 295 -1.44 20.79 26.08
C ARG A 295 -1.09 19.32 26.05
N LEU A 296 -1.66 18.53 26.96
CA LEU A 296 -1.47 17.08 26.96
C LEU A 296 -2.24 16.48 25.78
N LYS A 297 -1.53 15.82 24.86
CA LYS A 297 -2.11 15.11 23.73
C LYS A 297 -1.81 13.63 23.88
N CYS A 298 -2.86 12.83 23.95
CA CYS A 298 -2.79 11.39 24.15
C CYS A 298 -3.26 10.68 22.88
N CYS A 299 -2.46 9.76 22.37
CA CYS A 299 -2.73 9.03 21.14
C CYS A 299 -2.26 7.58 21.26
N SER A 300 -3.04 6.69 20.65
CA SER A 300 -2.79 5.25 20.63
C SER A 300 -2.28 4.79 19.28
N GLY A 301 -1.55 3.68 19.32
CA GLY A 301 -1.15 2.91 18.15
C GLY A 301 0.02 3.47 17.34
N VAL A 302 0.60 2.59 16.55
CA VAL A 302 1.75 2.77 15.67
C VAL A 302 1.38 2.29 14.26
N ASP A 303 1.93 2.95 13.25
CA ASP A 303 1.87 2.45 11.88
C ASP A 303 2.81 1.25 11.75
N LEU A 304 2.24 0.05 11.67
CA LEU A 304 3.00 -1.19 11.59
C LEU A 304 3.95 -1.22 10.38
N ASN A 305 3.56 -0.60 9.25
CA ASN A 305 4.42 -0.54 8.06
C ASN A 305 5.43 0.62 8.09
N ARG A 306 5.67 1.20 9.27
CA ARG A 306 6.79 2.10 9.58
C ARG A 306 7.63 1.57 10.74
N ASN A 307 7.33 0.37 11.24
CA ASN A 307 7.89 -0.16 12.47
C ASN A 307 8.94 -1.27 12.25
N PHE A 308 9.31 -1.60 11.01
CA PHE A 308 10.35 -2.60 10.73
C PHE A 308 11.75 -1.99 10.76
N ASP A 309 12.77 -2.80 11.07
CA ASP A 309 14.17 -2.36 11.16
C ASP A 309 14.83 -2.27 9.78
N PHE A 310 14.36 -1.35 8.96
CA PHE A 310 14.95 -1.04 7.66
C PHE A 310 14.89 0.47 7.42
N HIS A 311 16.05 1.14 7.51
CA HIS A 311 16.14 2.61 7.44
C HIS A 311 15.15 3.31 8.39
N TRP A 312 14.82 2.67 9.52
CA TRP A 312 13.73 3.09 10.39
C TRP A 312 13.87 4.57 10.78
N ALA A 313 12.76 5.32 10.66
CA ALA A 313 12.69 6.76 10.93
C ALA A 313 13.48 7.68 9.99
N GLU A 314 14.06 7.20 8.89
CA GLU A 314 14.86 8.05 8.00
C GLU A 314 14.01 8.86 7.02
N SER A 315 12.88 8.31 6.56
CA SER A 315 11.98 8.97 5.60
C SER A 315 10.54 8.45 5.69
N GLY A 316 9.58 9.24 5.20
CA GLY A 316 8.17 8.86 5.03
C GLY A 316 7.43 8.37 6.28
N SER A 317 7.92 8.75 7.46
CA SER A 317 7.41 8.41 8.80
C SER A 317 7.28 9.69 9.65
N SER A 318 6.71 9.56 10.85
CA SER A 318 6.55 10.67 11.80
C SER A 318 6.92 10.25 13.23
N ASP A 319 7.42 11.21 14.01
CA ASP A 319 7.65 11.11 15.46
C ASP A 319 6.50 11.73 16.29
N ASP A 320 5.49 12.31 15.64
CA ASP A 320 4.24 12.72 16.29
C ASP A 320 3.39 11.47 16.56
N LEU A 321 3.16 11.17 17.84
CA LEU A 321 2.37 10.04 18.35
C LEU A 321 0.97 9.94 17.72
N CYS A 322 0.42 11.09 17.33
CA CYS A 322 -0.92 11.21 16.77
C CYS A 322 -0.96 11.16 15.25
N SER A 323 0.19 11.05 14.59
CA SER A 323 0.27 10.87 13.16
C SER A 323 -0.21 9.48 12.75
N GLU A 324 -0.89 9.39 11.61
CA GLU A 324 -1.26 8.13 10.96
C GLU A 324 -0.05 7.32 10.49
N ILE A 325 1.11 7.98 10.35
CA ILE A 325 2.40 7.37 9.95
C ILE A 325 3.42 7.39 11.12
N TYR A 326 2.93 7.40 12.37
CA TYR A 326 3.79 7.33 13.54
C TYR A 326 4.56 6.01 13.56
N GLN A 327 5.89 6.09 13.58
CA GLN A 327 6.80 4.95 13.39
C GLN A 327 7.01 4.04 14.62
N GLY A 328 6.53 4.47 15.78
CA GLY A 328 6.81 3.82 17.07
C GLY A 328 8.05 4.36 17.77
N LYS A 329 8.36 3.78 18.93
CA LYS A 329 9.47 4.23 19.80
C LYS A 329 10.84 3.69 19.36
N SER A 330 10.84 2.56 18.67
CA SER A 330 12.00 1.87 18.14
C SER A 330 11.55 0.94 17.00
N PRO A 331 12.47 0.43 16.17
CA PRO A 331 12.15 -0.70 15.30
C PRO A 331 11.59 -1.85 16.14
N PHE A 332 10.58 -2.51 15.62
CA PHE A 332 9.86 -3.62 16.25
C PHE A 332 9.34 -3.30 17.66
N SER A 333 8.93 -2.06 17.91
CA SER A 333 8.27 -1.68 19.17
C SER A 333 6.91 -2.35 19.35
N GLU A 334 6.27 -2.74 18.25
CA GLU A 334 4.94 -3.35 18.27
C GLU A 334 5.00 -4.89 18.31
N PRO A 335 4.13 -5.55 19.07
CA PRO A 335 4.10 -7.00 19.14
C PRO A 335 3.72 -7.64 17.80
N GLU A 336 2.90 -6.98 16.97
CA GLU A 336 2.52 -7.50 15.66
C GLU A 336 3.70 -7.53 14.69
N SER A 337 4.50 -6.45 14.62
CA SER A 337 5.70 -6.41 13.77
C SER A 337 6.79 -7.37 14.26
N ARG A 338 6.95 -7.52 15.58
CA ARG A 338 7.82 -8.56 16.17
C ARG A 338 7.38 -9.97 15.79
N ALA A 339 6.08 -10.26 15.85
CA ALA A 339 5.57 -11.59 15.53
C ALA A 339 5.88 -11.99 14.08
N ILE A 340 5.74 -11.06 13.12
CA ILE A 340 6.10 -11.29 11.71
C ILE A 340 7.61 -11.55 11.58
N ARG A 341 8.43 -10.69 12.19
CA ARG A 341 9.89 -10.84 12.22
C ARG A 341 10.29 -12.21 12.76
N ASP A 342 9.80 -12.56 13.94
CA ASP A 342 10.18 -13.78 14.66
C ASP A 342 9.73 -15.02 13.89
N LYS A 343 8.57 -14.98 13.23
CA LYS A 343 8.13 -16.08 12.37
C LYS A 343 8.99 -16.24 11.13
N LEU A 344 9.31 -15.15 10.42
CA LEU A 344 10.14 -15.20 9.21
C LEU A 344 11.60 -15.59 9.50
N LEU A 345 12.13 -15.20 10.67
CA LEU A 345 13.47 -15.57 11.12
C LEU A 345 13.51 -16.91 11.90
N SER A 346 12.37 -17.59 12.06
CA SER A 346 12.33 -18.89 12.75
C SER A 346 13.10 -19.97 11.98
N SER A 347 13.52 -21.02 12.69
CA SER A 347 14.18 -22.18 12.08
C SER A 347 13.31 -22.89 11.03
N GLU A 348 11.99 -22.72 11.11
CA GLU A 348 11.07 -23.24 10.11
C GLU A 348 11.21 -22.49 8.78
N LEU A 349 11.26 -21.15 8.79
CA LEU A 349 11.07 -20.30 7.61
C LEU A 349 12.34 -19.63 7.09
N TYR A 350 13.31 -19.33 7.95
CA TYR A 350 14.48 -18.55 7.58
C TYR A 350 15.26 -19.24 6.45
N GLY A 351 15.55 -18.49 5.39
CA GLY A 351 16.20 -18.99 4.19
C GLY A 351 15.34 -19.94 3.34
N LYS A 352 14.08 -20.23 3.70
CA LYS A 352 13.15 -21.08 2.95
C LYS A 352 12.03 -20.33 2.23
N ILE A 353 11.70 -19.11 2.67
CA ILE A 353 10.74 -18.25 1.99
C ILE A 353 11.41 -17.61 0.76
N ASP A 354 10.90 -17.90 -0.44
CA ASP A 354 11.39 -17.32 -1.69
C ASP A 354 10.52 -16.15 -2.18
N ALA A 355 9.28 -16.04 -1.72
CA ALA A 355 8.41 -14.90 -2.01
C ALA A 355 7.74 -14.34 -0.76
N PHE A 356 7.66 -13.01 -0.67
CA PHE A 356 6.96 -12.24 0.37
C PHE A 356 6.03 -11.26 -0.33
N ILE A 357 4.73 -11.40 -0.09
CA ILE A 357 3.68 -10.58 -0.71
C ILE A 357 2.87 -9.92 0.41
N SER A 358 2.94 -8.60 0.51
CA SER A 358 2.13 -7.83 1.47
C SER A 358 1.00 -7.11 0.72
N LEU A 359 -0.24 -7.37 1.13
CA LEU A 359 -1.45 -6.84 0.50
C LEU A 359 -1.97 -5.62 1.27
N HIS A 360 -2.16 -4.53 0.52
CA HIS A 360 -2.64 -3.23 0.98
C HIS A 360 -3.75 -2.71 0.07
N THR A 361 -4.51 -1.71 0.54
CA THR A 361 -5.36 -0.89 -0.32
C THR A 361 -5.18 0.59 0.00
N TYR A 362 -5.32 1.52 -0.94
CA TYR A 362 -5.71 1.37 -2.34
C TYR A 362 -4.71 2.11 -3.22
N SER A 363 -4.68 1.78 -4.51
CA SER A 363 -4.20 2.64 -5.61
C SER A 363 -3.99 1.89 -6.93
N GLN A 364 -4.13 0.55 -6.96
CA GLN A 364 -3.71 -0.31 -8.07
C GLN A 364 -2.22 -0.14 -8.39
N MET A 365 -1.37 -0.49 -7.44
CA MET A 365 0.09 -0.47 -7.58
C MET A 365 0.69 -1.82 -7.22
N TRP A 366 1.68 -2.24 -8.00
CA TRP A 366 2.50 -3.42 -7.77
C TRP A 366 3.91 -2.93 -7.48
N ILE A 367 4.23 -2.85 -6.19
CA ILE A 367 5.45 -2.27 -5.65
C ILE A 367 6.49 -3.35 -5.43
N HIS A 368 7.74 -3.06 -5.78
CA HIS A 368 8.89 -3.86 -5.39
C HIS A 368 9.91 -3.00 -4.61
N PRO A 369 10.76 -3.59 -3.74
CA PRO A 369 11.80 -2.85 -3.04
C PRO A 369 12.83 -2.17 -3.96
N PHE A 370 13.53 -1.10 -3.54
CA PHE A 370 13.44 -0.50 -2.20
C PHE A 370 12.57 0.76 -2.16
N ASN A 371 11.94 1.01 -1.01
CA ASN A 371 10.98 2.10 -0.81
C ASN A 371 11.51 3.25 0.06
N HIS A 372 12.58 3.07 0.84
CA HIS A 372 13.15 4.13 1.70
C HIS A 372 13.64 5.36 0.92
N GLN A 373 14.09 5.19 -0.32
CA GLN A 373 14.67 6.24 -1.16
C GLN A 373 14.41 5.99 -2.65
N ARG A 374 14.18 7.06 -3.42
CA ARG A 374 14.03 6.99 -4.89
C ARG A 374 15.28 6.44 -5.55
N HIS A 375 15.10 5.70 -6.64
CA HIS A 375 16.19 5.09 -7.41
C HIS A 375 17.09 4.14 -6.60
N SER A 376 16.55 3.56 -5.52
CA SER A 376 17.21 2.51 -4.75
C SER A 376 16.63 1.15 -5.15
N PHE A 377 17.50 0.23 -5.56
CA PHE A 377 17.09 -1.06 -6.13
C PHE A 377 17.92 -2.22 -5.56
N PRO A 378 17.32 -3.40 -5.35
CA PRO A 378 18.06 -4.60 -5.00
C PRO A 378 18.86 -5.13 -6.20
N ASN A 379 19.90 -5.91 -5.92
CA ASN A 379 20.81 -6.46 -6.93
C ASN A 379 20.11 -7.34 -7.98
N ASP A 380 19.00 -7.98 -7.63
CA ASP A 380 18.20 -8.86 -8.48
C ASP A 380 16.96 -8.18 -9.08
N ILE A 381 17.00 -6.84 -9.22
CA ILE A 381 15.92 -6.04 -9.80
C ILE A 381 15.41 -6.58 -11.14
N ASN A 382 16.27 -7.12 -12.00
CA ASN A 382 15.86 -7.66 -13.30
C ASN A 382 14.86 -8.83 -13.15
N ASP A 383 15.04 -9.69 -12.16
CA ASP A 383 14.11 -10.78 -11.87
C ASP A 383 12.79 -10.23 -11.32
N LEU A 384 12.86 -9.27 -10.40
CA LEU A 384 11.68 -8.61 -9.83
C LEU A 384 10.83 -7.92 -10.90
N ARG A 385 11.48 -7.22 -11.84
CA ARG A 385 10.81 -6.57 -12.97
C ARG A 385 10.16 -7.56 -13.91
N ARG A 386 10.90 -8.59 -14.33
CA ARG A 386 10.38 -9.63 -15.25
C ARG A 386 9.12 -10.29 -14.68
N VAL A 387 9.16 -10.70 -13.41
CA VAL A 387 8.05 -11.41 -12.76
C VAL A 387 6.91 -10.45 -12.44
N GLY A 388 7.20 -9.26 -11.92
CA GLY A 388 6.19 -8.27 -11.54
C GLY A 388 5.44 -7.68 -12.74
N GLU A 389 6.14 -7.29 -13.80
CA GLU A 389 5.50 -6.80 -15.04
C GLU A 389 4.62 -7.88 -15.69
N ALA A 390 5.03 -9.16 -15.61
CA ALA A 390 4.19 -10.27 -16.06
C ALA A 390 2.96 -10.48 -15.16
N GLY A 391 3.10 -10.30 -13.85
CA GLY A 391 2.00 -10.31 -12.89
C GLY A 391 0.96 -9.22 -13.15
N VAL A 392 1.41 -7.98 -13.38
CA VAL A 392 0.53 -6.86 -13.75
C VAL A 392 -0.22 -7.13 -15.05
N LYS A 393 0.45 -7.66 -16.08
CA LYS A 393 -0.21 -8.06 -17.33
C LYS A 393 -1.24 -9.18 -17.12
N ALA A 394 -1.02 -10.09 -16.16
CA ALA A 394 -1.97 -11.14 -15.85
C ALA A 394 -3.24 -10.57 -15.16
N ILE A 395 -3.08 -9.61 -14.25
CA ILE A 395 -4.20 -8.86 -13.66
C ILE A 395 -5.01 -8.15 -14.75
N GLU A 396 -4.33 -7.38 -15.62
CA GLU A 396 -4.99 -6.59 -16.68
C GLU A 396 -5.82 -7.46 -17.63
N LYS A 397 -5.40 -8.69 -17.90
CA LYS A 397 -6.12 -9.62 -18.78
C LYS A 397 -7.48 -10.07 -18.23
N VAL A 398 -7.72 -10.00 -16.92
CA VAL A 398 -8.98 -10.48 -16.33
C VAL A 398 -10.11 -9.48 -16.55
N TYR A 399 -9.90 -8.23 -16.12
CA TYR A 399 -10.94 -7.18 -16.15
C TYR A 399 -10.49 -5.86 -16.77
N GLY A 400 -9.28 -5.77 -17.33
CA GLY A 400 -8.71 -4.53 -17.84
C GLY A 400 -8.15 -3.60 -16.75
N THR A 401 -8.06 -4.08 -15.50
CA THR A 401 -7.55 -3.30 -14.37
C THR A 401 -6.07 -3.02 -14.53
N LYS A 402 -5.70 -1.75 -14.52
CA LYS A 402 -4.32 -1.30 -14.74
C LYS A 402 -3.62 -1.05 -13.42
N PHE A 403 -2.55 -1.78 -13.18
CA PHE A 403 -1.65 -1.56 -12.05
C PHE A 403 -0.42 -0.79 -12.50
N LYS A 404 -0.01 0.21 -11.72
CA LYS A 404 1.32 0.83 -11.85
C LYS A 404 2.37 -0.14 -11.30
N PHE A 405 3.56 -0.17 -11.88
CA PHE A 405 4.65 -1.03 -11.44
C PHE A 405 5.92 -0.22 -11.20
N GLY A 406 6.61 -0.45 -10.08
CA GLY A 406 7.87 0.22 -9.73
C GLY A 406 8.20 0.12 -8.24
N THR A 407 9.14 0.94 -7.76
CA THR A 407 9.35 1.09 -6.31
C THR A 407 8.30 2.00 -5.71
N GLY A 408 7.95 1.79 -4.44
CA GLY A 408 7.07 2.66 -3.68
C GLY A 408 7.65 4.08 -3.59
N ALA A 409 8.97 4.21 -3.49
CA ALA A 409 9.64 5.50 -3.53
C ALA A 409 9.39 6.27 -4.85
N ASP A 410 9.43 5.57 -5.98
CA ASP A 410 9.36 6.18 -7.31
C ASP A 410 7.91 6.47 -7.73
N ILE A 411 6.97 5.54 -7.48
CA ILE A 411 5.57 5.65 -7.93
C ILE A 411 4.61 6.20 -6.88
N LEU A 412 5.04 6.26 -5.61
CA LEU A 412 4.32 6.84 -4.48
C LEU A 412 5.22 7.89 -3.79
N TYR A 413 5.78 7.59 -2.62
CA TYR A 413 6.76 8.43 -1.93
C TYR A 413 7.79 7.58 -1.17
N PRO A 414 9.00 8.12 -0.92
CA PRO A 414 9.97 7.47 -0.06
C PRO A 414 9.39 7.19 1.33
N SER A 415 9.45 5.93 1.77
CA SER A 415 8.98 5.50 3.09
C SER A 415 9.90 4.45 3.66
N ALA A 416 10.33 4.66 4.90
CA ALA A 416 11.20 3.74 5.61
C ALA A 416 10.46 2.96 6.70
N GLY A 417 11.09 1.88 7.19
CA GLY A 417 10.51 0.97 8.17
C GLY A 417 9.40 0.07 7.64
N GLY A 418 9.36 -0.16 6.32
CA GLY A 418 8.40 -1.05 5.66
C GLY A 418 8.74 -2.53 5.78
N SER A 419 7.72 -3.39 5.83
CA SER A 419 7.87 -4.84 5.96
C SER A 419 8.51 -5.49 4.73
N ASP A 420 8.20 -4.98 3.54
CA ASP A 420 8.66 -5.49 2.25
C ASP A 420 10.15 -5.21 2.03
N ASP A 421 10.59 -3.98 2.30
CA ASP A 421 12.01 -3.63 2.28
C ASP A 421 12.82 -4.47 3.28
N TRP A 422 12.31 -4.63 4.52
CA TRP A 422 12.94 -5.45 5.55
C TRP A 422 12.99 -6.94 5.16
N ALA A 423 11.92 -7.48 4.56
CA ALA A 423 11.88 -8.87 4.11
C ALA A 423 12.92 -9.11 2.99
N LYS A 424 13.10 -8.12 2.10
CA LYS A 424 14.08 -8.18 1.02
C LYS A 424 15.52 -8.12 1.55
N ASP A 425 15.80 -7.13 2.39
CA ASP A 425 17.16 -6.88 2.86
C ASP A 425 17.55 -7.81 4.01
N THR A 426 16.78 -7.88 5.09
CA THR A 426 17.18 -8.63 6.29
C THR A 426 16.77 -10.09 6.22
N ALA A 427 15.51 -10.39 5.84
CA ALA A 427 15.04 -11.78 5.72
C ALA A 427 15.51 -12.49 4.44
N LYS A 428 16.22 -11.77 3.55
CA LYS A 428 16.82 -12.26 2.31
C LYS A 428 15.82 -12.97 1.37
N VAL A 429 14.57 -12.53 1.37
CA VAL A 429 13.54 -13.07 0.47
C VAL A 429 13.78 -12.54 -0.95
N LYS A 430 13.68 -13.42 -1.95
CA LYS A 430 13.97 -13.06 -3.34
C LYS A 430 12.85 -12.25 -3.98
N TYR A 431 11.67 -12.83 -4.13
CA TYR A 431 10.53 -12.19 -4.78
C TYR A 431 9.68 -11.43 -3.77
N VAL A 432 9.98 -10.15 -3.60
CA VAL A 432 9.27 -9.30 -2.63
C VAL A 432 8.41 -8.29 -3.36
N TYR A 433 7.12 -8.28 -3.03
CA TYR A 433 6.15 -7.36 -3.59
C TYR A 433 5.17 -6.84 -2.54
N LEU A 434 4.84 -5.56 -2.63
CA LEU A 434 3.74 -4.94 -1.93
C LEU A 434 2.69 -4.56 -2.97
N LEU A 435 1.43 -4.96 -2.75
CA LEU A 435 0.35 -4.66 -3.69
C LEU A 435 -0.64 -3.69 -3.05
N GLU A 436 -0.82 -2.52 -3.65
CA GLU A 436 -1.95 -1.63 -3.39
C GLU A 436 -3.09 -2.04 -4.33
N LEU A 437 -4.12 -2.70 -3.80
CA LEU A 437 -5.22 -3.24 -4.60
C LEU A 437 -6.22 -2.14 -5.02
N ARG A 438 -7.37 -2.56 -5.52
CA ARG A 438 -8.48 -1.68 -5.86
C ARG A 438 -8.95 -0.83 -4.67
N PRO A 439 -9.58 0.32 -4.96
CA PRO A 439 -9.74 0.91 -6.29
C PRO A 439 -8.47 1.65 -6.77
N GLY A 440 -8.45 2.13 -8.01
CA GLY A 440 -7.36 2.98 -8.51
C GLY A 440 -7.29 4.31 -7.77
N GLU A 441 -6.13 4.97 -7.75
CA GLU A 441 -5.91 6.23 -7.02
C GLU A 441 -6.87 7.37 -7.42
N GLU A 442 -7.39 7.35 -8.65
CA GLU A 442 -8.33 8.35 -9.16
C GLU A 442 -9.77 8.11 -8.68
N GLU A 443 -10.10 6.90 -8.26
CA GLU A 443 -11.42 6.52 -7.81
C GLU A 443 -11.70 7.13 -6.43
N TRP A 444 -12.87 7.74 -6.31
CA TRP A 444 -13.27 8.51 -5.14
C TRP A 444 -13.66 7.66 -3.93
N GLU A 445 -13.75 6.34 -4.09
CA GLU A 445 -14.21 5.42 -3.04
C GLU A 445 -13.09 5.05 -2.05
N GLY A 446 -11.82 5.16 -2.46
CA GLY A 446 -10.66 4.90 -1.60
C GLY A 446 -10.77 3.61 -0.80
N PHE A 447 -10.73 3.71 0.54
CA PHE A 447 -10.84 2.56 1.44
C PHE A 447 -12.26 1.95 1.55
N LEU A 448 -13.28 2.60 0.99
CA LEU A 448 -14.69 2.18 1.05
C LEU A 448 -15.09 1.40 -0.20
N LEU A 449 -14.28 0.39 -0.55
CA LEU A 449 -14.51 -0.44 -1.72
C LEU A 449 -15.83 -1.20 -1.58
N ASP A 450 -16.66 -1.15 -2.61
CA ASP A 450 -17.96 -1.82 -2.62
C ASP A 450 -17.81 -3.34 -2.48
N ARG A 451 -18.70 -3.97 -1.70
CA ARG A 451 -18.70 -5.42 -1.50
C ARG A 451 -18.78 -6.21 -2.81
N SER A 452 -19.45 -5.70 -3.84
CA SER A 452 -19.47 -6.30 -5.20
C SER A 452 -18.07 -6.42 -5.82
N GLN A 453 -17.12 -5.56 -5.44
CA GLN A 453 -15.78 -5.60 -6.03
C GLN A 453 -14.81 -6.54 -5.32
N LEU A 454 -15.20 -7.13 -4.18
CA LEU A 454 -14.32 -7.99 -3.38
C LEU A 454 -13.88 -9.25 -4.13
N ILE A 455 -14.83 -10.01 -4.67
CA ILE A 455 -14.52 -11.22 -5.45
C ILE A 455 -13.76 -10.87 -6.75
N PRO A 456 -14.18 -9.87 -7.56
CA PRO A 456 -13.40 -9.41 -8.71
C PRO A 456 -11.95 -9.04 -8.37
N THR A 457 -11.73 -8.31 -7.27
CA THR A 457 -10.38 -7.94 -6.80
C THR A 457 -9.56 -9.18 -6.46
N GLY A 458 -10.15 -10.14 -5.74
CA GLY A 458 -9.50 -11.42 -5.44
C GLY A 458 -9.15 -12.23 -6.70
N LYS A 459 -10.09 -12.33 -7.66
CA LYS A 459 -9.92 -13.07 -8.92
C LYS A 459 -8.78 -12.54 -9.77
N GLU A 460 -8.76 -11.23 -10.04
CA GLU A 460 -7.72 -10.66 -10.89
C GLU A 460 -6.35 -10.69 -10.22
N THR A 461 -6.29 -10.39 -8.93
CA THR A 461 -5.03 -10.36 -8.18
C THR A 461 -4.45 -11.77 -8.11
N TRP A 462 -5.29 -12.80 -7.99
CA TRP A 462 -4.83 -14.20 -8.00
C TRP A 462 -4.10 -14.56 -9.30
N GLU A 463 -4.58 -14.12 -10.46
CA GLU A 463 -3.88 -14.36 -11.74
C GLU A 463 -2.49 -13.74 -11.76
N GLY A 464 -2.32 -12.55 -11.17
CA GLY A 464 -1.01 -11.93 -10.95
C GLY A 464 -0.13 -12.73 -9.99
N ILE A 465 -0.67 -13.13 -8.82
CA ILE A 465 0.08 -13.88 -7.80
C ILE A 465 0.53 -15.25 -8.31
N LYS A 466 -0.25 -15.93 -9.15
CA LYS A 466 0.19 -17.19 -9.79
C LYS A 466 1.47 -17.03 -10.60
N ILE A 467 1.74 -15.85 -11.18
CA ILE A 467 3.01 -15.59 -11.89
C ILE A 467 4.19 -15.62 -10.91
N VAL A 468 4.05 -15.00 -9.74
CA VAL A 468 5.08 -15.03 -8.68
C VAL A 468 5.29 -16.45 -8.16
N ILE A 469 4.20 -17.19 -7.91
CA ILE A 469 4.27 -18.58 -7.44
C ILE A 469 4.97 -19.47 -8.48
N ASN A 470 4.69 -19.30 -9.77
CA ASN A 470 5.38 -20.02 -10.84
C ASN A 470 6.90 -19.71 -10.84
N ALA A 471 7.30 -18.45 -10.65
CA ALA A 471 8.72 -18.09 -10.57
C ALA A 471 9.43 -18.77 -9.39
N VAL A 472 8.78 -18.82 -8.22
CA VAL A 472 9.28 -19.56 -7.05
C VAL A 472 9.39 -21.06 -7.35
N LEU A 473 8.38 -21.64 -8.01
CA LEU A 473 8.35 -23.05 -8.38
C LEU A 473 9.50 -23.40 -9.34
N GLU A 474 9.76 -22.58 -10.35
CA GLU A 474 10.86 -22.74 -11.30
C GLU A 474 12.21 -22.69 -10.60
N GLU A 475 12.41 -21.75 -9.68
CA GLU A 475 13.65 -21.69 -8.89
C GLU A 475 13.82 -22.88 -7.96
N SER A 476 12.75 -23.31 -7.30
CA SER A 476 12.78 -24.50 -6.45
C SER A 476 13.23 -25.73 -7.23
N LYS A 477 12.77 -25.88 -8.48
CA LYS A 477 13.18 -26.97 -9.38
C LYS A 477 14.61 -26.82 -9.87
N ALA A 478 15.07 -25.59 -10.14
CA ALA A 478 16.46 -25.34 -10.52
C ALA A 478 17.42 -25.69 -9.37
N LYS A 479 17.11 -25.27 -8.13
CA LYS A 479 17.92 -25.57 -6.93
C LYS A 479 18.05 -27.07 -6.66
N THR A 480 16.96 -27.84 -6.79
CA THR A 480 16.99 -29.30 -6.62
C THR A 480 17.71 -30.00 -7.78
N GLY A 481 17.54 -29.51 -9.01
CA GLY A 481 18.26 -30.00 -10.19
C GLY A 481 19.78 -29.84 -10.07
N THR A 482 20.26 -28.68 -9.61
CA THR A 482 21.70 -28.43 -9.40
C THR A 482 22.27 -29.27 -8.25
N GLN A 483 21.52 -29.49 -7.17
CA GLN A 483 21.93 -30.40 -6.10
C GLN A 483 22.04 -31.86 -6.57
N ASN A 484 21.11 -32.31 -7.43
CA ASN A 484 21.17 -33.63 -8.04
C ASN A 484 22.34 -33.78 -9.03
N ILE A 485 22.68 -32.73 -9.79
CA ILE A 485 23.86 -32.75 -10.67
C ILE A 485 25.17 -32.74 -9.87
N ASN A 486 25.24 -32.00 -8.76
CA ASN A 486 26.42 -31.97 -7.90
C ASN A 486 26.60 -33.29 -7.12
N THR A 487 25.51 -33.92 -6.67
CA THR A 487 25.56 -35.26 -6.07
C THR A 487 25.92 -36.31 -7.13
N VAL A 488 25.32 -36.29 -8.32
CA VAL A 488 25.71 -37.18 -9.42
C VAL A 488 27.17 -36.95 -9.81
N SER A 489 27.69 -35.71 -9.86
CA SER A 489 29.10 -35.42 -10.13
C SER A 489 30.03 -35.98 -9.04
N SER A 490 29.65 -35.89 -7.76
CA SER A 490 30.42 -36.52 -6.66
C SER A 490 30.36 -38.05 -6.68
N THR A 491 29.23 -38.63 -7.09
CA THR A 491 29.09 -40.08 -7.29
C THR A 491 29.81 -40.54 -8.56
N GLN A 492 29.85 -39.71 -9.61
CA GLN A 492 30.62 -39.95 -10.84
C GLN A 492 32.12 -39.83 -10.58
N GLN A 493 32.58 -38.97 -9.67
CA GLN A 493 33.98 -38.94 -9.22
C GLN A 493 34.38 -40.19 -8.42
N LEU A 494 33.43 -40.82 -7.71
CA LEU A 494 33.65 -42.11 -7.05
C LEU A 494 33.61 -43.29 -8.04
N ILE A 495 32.76 -43.23 -9.07
CA ILE A 495 32.64 -44.26 -10.11
C ILE A 495 33.76 -44.15 -11.18
N ASN A 496 34.27 -42.94 -11.47
CA ASN A 496 35.38 -42.72 -12.39
C ASN A 496 36.75 -43.16 -11.83
N LYS A 497 36.83 -43.53 -10.55
CA LYS A 497 37.98 -44.28 -10.00
C LYS A 497 37.88 -45.79 -10.20
N ALA A 498 36.73 -46.32 -10.64
CA ALA A 498 36.49 -47.75 -10.78
C ALA A 498 36.32 -48.23 -12.24
N ASN A 499 36.20 -47.34 -13.23
CA ASN A 499 36.01 -47.73 -14.63
C ASN A 499 36.93 -46.96 -15.59
N ILE A 500 38.22 -47.28 -15.53
CA ILE A 500 39.13 -47.12 -16.67
C ILE A 500 39.33 -48.52 -17.26
N ASN A 501 38.45 -48.93 -18.17
CA ASN A 501 38.75 -49.86 -19.28
C ASN A 501 37.47 -50.18 -20.06
N SER A 502 37.24 -49.45 -21.15
CA SER A 502 36.84 -49.99 -22.47
C SER A 502 36.30 -48.85 -23.35
N GLN A 503 36.97 -48.62 -24.48
CA GLN A 503 36.52 -47.74 -25.55
C GLN A 503 35.69 -48.54 -26.56
N SER A 504 34.59 -47.98 -27.08
CA SER A 504 34.24 -48.12 -28.50
C SER A 504 33.29 -47.01 -28.98
N ARG A 505 33.52 -46.58 -30.23
CA ARG A 505 32.85 -45.50 -31.00
C ARG A 505 31.58 -45.99 -31.68
N VAL A 506 30.53 -45.16 -31.75
CA VAL A 506 29.59 -45.10 -32.90
C VAL A 506 29.03 -43.67 -33.09
N ARG A 507 28.90 -43.22 -34.36
CA ARG A 507 28.38 -41.92 -34.82
C ARG A 507 26.84 -41.91 -34.99
N PRO A 508 26.15 -40.75 -34.89
CA PRO A 508 24.70 -40.65 -35.13
C PRO A 508 24.34 -40.24 -36.58
N GLN A 509 23.23 -40.80 -37.09
CA GLN A 509 22.57 -40.45 -38.37
C GLN A 509 21.41 -39.45 -38.17
N LEU A 510 21.28 -38.52 -39.12
CA LEU A 510 20.18 -37.56 -39.27
C LEU A 510 18.93 -38.19 -39.91
N ILE A 511 17.74 -37.79 -39.45
CA ILE A 511 16.45 -38.04 -40.13
C ILE A 511 15.76 -36.69 -40.41
N ARG A 512 15.32 -36.51 -41.67
CA ARG A 512 14.55 -35.38 -42.20
C ARG A 512 13.05 -35.55 -41.92
N LEU A 513 12.38 -34.44 -41.59
CA LEU A 513 10.91 -34.31 -41.52
C LEU A 513 10.37 -33.58 -42.76
N GLY A 514 9.25 -34.06 -43.29
CA GLY A 514 8.54 -33.50 -44.45
C GLY A 514 7.37 -32.58 -44.06
N ASN A 515 7.11 -31.63 -44.97
CA ASN A 515 6.15 -30.52 -44.90
C ASN A 515 4.67 -30.92 -45.04
N PHE A 516 3.76 -30.07 -44.53
CA PHE A 516 2.47 -29.77 -45.20
C PHE A 516 2.01 -28.32 -44.93
N GLN A 517 1.46 -27.71 -46.00
CA GLN A 517 1.08 -26.30 -46.17
C GLN A 517 -0.19 -25.86 -45.42
N ARG A 518 -0.29 -24.54 -45.22
CA ARG A 518 -1.41 -23.80 -44.62
C ARG A 518 -2.14 -23.01 -45.73
N VAL A 519 -3.46 -23.12 -45.81
CA VAL A 519 -4.34 -22.32 -46.68
C VAL A 519 -5.02 -21.22 -45.85
N SER A 520 -4.99 -20.00 -46.37
CA SER A 520 -5.63 -18.80 -45.83
C SER A 520 -6.98 -18.53 -46.52
N GLY A 521 -8.01 -18.19 -45.76
CA GLY A 521 -9.30 -17.73 -46.28
C GLY A 521 -9.83 -16.54 -45.48
N SER A 522 -10.10 -15.43 -46.18
CA SER A 522 -10.71 -14.19 -45.72
C SER A 522 -12.20 -14.16 -46.10
N ILE A 523 -13.08 -13.66 -45.22
CA ILE A 523 -14.48 -13.36 -45.55
C ILE A 523 -14.83 -11.95 -45.06
N GLU A 524 -15.29 -11.13 -46.00
CA GLU A 524 -15.85 -9.79 -45.81
C GLU A 524 -17.31 -9.84 -45.37
N SER A 525 -17.75 -8.82 -44.62
CA SER A 525 -19.14 -8.62 -44.19
C SER A 525 -19.66 -7.26 -44.64
N ASN A 526 -20.82 -7.23 -45.31
CA ASN A 526 -21.56 -6.03 -45.68
C ASN A 526 -23.05 -6.36 -45.64
N VAL A 527 -23.89 -5.65 -44.85
CA VAL A 527 -25.28 -5.25 -45.17
C VAL A 527 -25.76 -4.20 -44.14
N ASN A 528 -26.18 -3.04 -44.64
CA ASN A 528 -27.00 -2.02 -43.97
C ASN A 528 -28.47 -2.16 -44.40
N LYS A 529 -29.46 -1.90 -43.51
CA LYS A 529 -30.70 -1.11 -43.80
C LYS A 529 -31.61 -0.91 -42.55
N PRO A 530 -32.48 0.13 -42.53
CA PRO A 530 -33.11 0.73 -41.34
C PRO A 530 -34.60 0.35 -41.15
N ILE A 531 -35.16 0.60 -39.95
CA ILE A 531 -36.60 0.43 -39.66
C ILE A 531 -37.22 1.70 -39.06
N ASN A 532 -38.45 1.96 -39.52
CA ASN A 532 -39.31 3.14 -39.36
C ASN A 532 -39.96 3.35 -37.98
N LYS A 533 -40.39 4.61 -37.78
CA LYS A 533 -41.24 5.17 -36.71
C LYS A 533 -42.65 4.56 -36.63
N ILE A 534 -43.17 4.39 -35.40
CA ILE A 534 -44.61 4.48 -35.05
C ILE A 534 -44.76 5.27 -33.72
N SER A 535 -45.90 5.96 -33.59
CA SER A 535 -46.26 7.12 -32.77
C SER A 535 -47.03 6.80 -31.47
N THR A 536 -46.81 7.64 -30.42
CA THR A 536 -47.74 8.14 -29.36
C THR A 536 -48.51 7.13 -28.50
N THR A 537 -48.46 7.12 -27.16
CA THR A 537 -48.75 8.21 -26.21
C THR A 537 -48.13 7.90 -24.83
N GLY A 538 -47.26 8.78 -24.34
CA GLY A 538 -46.60 8.65 -23.02
C GLY A 538 -45.41 9.60 -22.83
N LEU A 539 -45.25 10.56 -23.74
CA LEU A 539 -44.02 11.32 -23.96
C LEU A 539 -43.92 12.63 -23.17
N SER A 540 -44.89 13.03 -22.34
CA SER A 540 -44.81 14.34 -21.68
C SER A 540 -44.07 14.31 -20.32
N LEU A 541 -44.25 13.27 -19.50
CA LEU A 541 -43.56 13.15 -18.20
C LEU A 541 -42.22 12.39 -18.27
N ARG A 542 -42.08 11.44 -19.21
CA ARG A 542 -40.83 10.69 -19.42
C ARG A 542 -39.73 11.52 -20.09
N THR A 543 -40.07 12.47 -20.97
CA THR A 543 -39.07 13.29 -21.65
C THR A 543 -38.44 14.33 -20.73
N GLY A 544 -39.17 14.87 -19.74
CA GLY A 544 -38.62 15.81 -18.75
C GLY A 544 -37.56 15.17 -17.85
N LEU A 545 -37.87 14.01 -17.26
CA LEU A 545 -36.93 13.28 -16.39
C LEU A 545 -35.76 12.70 -17.20
N HIS A 546 -36.02 12.17 -18.40
CA HIS A 546 -34.96 11.63 -19.26
C HIS A 546 -34.04 12.74 -19.79
N ARG A 547 -34.57 13.93 -20.10
CA ARG A 547 -33.79 15.12 -20.48
C ARG A 547 -32.99 15.68 -19.31
N GLN A 548 -33.54 15.72 -18.09
CA GLN A 548 -32.80 16.10 -16.89
C GLN A 548 -31.70 15.09 -16.54
N VAL A 549 -31.95 13.79 -16.68
CA VAL A 549 -30.93 12.74 -16.50
C VAL A 549 -29.86 12.83 -17.60
N GLN A 550 -30.25 13.07 -18.85
CA GLN A 550 -29.29 13.29 -19.95
C GLN A 550 -28.47 14.56 -19.74
N GLU A 551 -29.07 15.66 -19.28
CA GLU A 551 -28.38 16.92 -18.98
C GLU A 551 -27.41 16.77 -17.80
N VAL A 552 -27.82 16.07 -16.74
CA VAL A 552 -26.93 15.74 -15.61
C VAL A 552 -25.79 14.83 -16.09
N ARG A 553 -26.08 13.81 -16.90
CA ARG A 553 -25.07 12.90 -17.47
C ARG A 553 -24.13 13.61 -18.44
N ASN A 554 -24.63 14.55 -19.24
CA ASN A 554 -23.83 15.35 -20.15
C ASN A 554 -22.94 16.33 -19.40
N ARG A 555 -23.46 17.02 -18.36
CA ARG A 555 -22.65 17.85 -17.46
C ARG A 555 -21.59 17.04 -16.70
N GLN A 556 -21.93 15.83 -16.26
CA GLN A 556 -20.97 14.91 -15.63
C GLN A 556 -19.91 14.43 -16.63
N ASN A 557 -20.30 14.12 -17.87
CA ASN A 557 -19.36 13.73 -18.93
C ASN A 557 -18.46 14.88 -19.38
N GLU A 558 -18.97 16.11 -19.46
CA GLU A 558 -18.18 17.31 -19.76
C GLU A 558 -17.23 17.65 -18.62
N ALA A 559 -17.69 17.60 -17.36
CA ALA A 559 -16.83 17.77 -16.20
C ALA A 559 -15.73 16.68 -16.14
N ARG A 560 -16.08 15.44 -16.50
CA ARG A 560 -15.14 14.33 -16.62
C ARG A 560 -14.13 14.54 -17.75
N LYS A 561 -14.56 14.97 -18.94
CA LYS A 561 -13.66 15.29 -20.05
C LYS A 561 -12.72 16.45 -19.73
N LEU A 562 -13.24 17.52 -19.11
CA LEU A 562 -12.43 18.66 -18.68
C LEU A 562 -11.44 18.26 -17.58
N PHE A 563 -11.85 17.36 -16.67
CA PHE A 563 -10.96 16.76 -15.68
C PHE A 563 -9.88 15.93 -16.35
N GLU A 564 -10.23 14.99 -17.23
CA GLU A 564 -9.28 14.14 -17.97
C GLU A 564 -8.30 14.96 -18.81
N GLU A 565 -8.75 16.05 -19.45
CA GLU A 565 -7.90 16.94 -20.22
C GLU A 565 -6.93 17.73 -19.32
N LYS A 566 -7.42 18.30 -18.20
CA LYS A 566 -6.55 18.94 -17.21
C LYS A 566 -5.56 17.96 -16.59
N GLN A 567 -5.97 16.71 -16.36
CA GLN A 567 -5.06 15.66 -15.87
C GLN A 567 -3.99 15.31 -16.89
N ARG A 568 -4.33 15.16 -18.17
CA ARG A 568 -3.30 14.96 -19.21
C ARG A 568 -2.29 16.09 -19.28
N GLN A 569 -2.75 17.35 -19.17
CA GLN A 569 -1.85 18.50 -19.14
C GLN A 569 -0.93 18.48 -17.90
N ARG A 570 -1.46 18.03 -16.74
CA ARG A 570 -0.67 17.85 -15.52
C ARG A 570 0.33 16.71 -15.61
N GLU A 571 -0.04 15.57 -16.18
CA GLU A 571 0.88 14.46 -16.44
C GLU A 571 2.02 14.88 -17.37
N ILE A 572 1.75 15.73 -18.36
CA ILE A 572 2.78 16.29 -19.24
C ILE A 572 3.71 17.20 -18.44
N GLN A 573 3.16 18.14 -17.63
CA GLN A 573 3.97 19.01 -16.77
C GLN A 573 4.81 18.21 -15.76
N GLN A 574 4.24 17.15 -15.17
CA GLN A 574 4.95 16.23 -14.28
C GLN A 574 6.06 15.49 -15.01
N ARG A 575 5.81 14.97 -16.22
CA ARG A 575 6.84 14.31 -17.03
C ARG A 575 7.97 15.26 -17.37
N VAL A 576 7.67 16.48 -17.80
CA VAL A 576 8.68 17.51 -18.08
C VAL A 576 9.51 17.81 -16.83
N PHE A 577 8.85 18.07 -15.69
CA PHE A 577 9.54 18.34 -14.42
C PHE A 577 10.41 17.17 -13.94
N LEU A 578 9.91 15.94 -14.02
CA LEU A 578 10.66 14.73 -13.66
C LEU A 578 11.85 14.52 -14.60
N GLU A 579 11.69 14.80 -15.88
CA GLU A 579 12.77 14.70 -16.87
C GLU A 579 13.84 15.79 -16.66
N GLU A 580 13.44 17.01 -16.32
CA GLU A 580 14.36 18.09 -15.93
C GLU A 580 15.14 17.74 -14.65
N ARG A 581 14.46 17.22 -13.61
CA ARG A 581 15.13 16.72 -12.40
C ARG A 581 16.08 15.57 -12.69
N ARG A 582 15.69 14.65 -13.57
CA ARG A 582 16.54 13.54 -13.99
C ARG A 582 17.80 14.05 -14.69
N LYS A 583 17.66 14.98 -15.64
CA LYS A 583 18.79 15.62 -16.33
C LYS A 583 19.72 16.31 -15.34
N MET A 584 19.16 17.05 -14.38
CA MET A 584 19.94 17.71 -13.33
C MET A 584 20.70 16.71 -12.43
N THR A 585 20.08 15.59 -12.09
CA THR A 585 20.70 14.54 -11.26
C THR A 585 21.80 13.80 -12.03
N GLU A 586 21.56 13.46 -13.30
CA GLU A 586 22.56 12.87 -14.20
C GLU A 586 23.74 13.83 -14.43
N GLU A 587 23.49 15.14 -14.50
CA GLU A 587 24.53 16.17 -14.60
C GLU A 587 25.32 16.30 -13.30
N LEU A 588 24.67 16.23 -12.14
CA LEU A 588 25.34 16.19 -10.82
C LEU A 588 26.23 14.95 -10.69
N GLN A 589 25.74 13.77 -11.06
CA GLN A 589 26.54 12.54 -11.06
C GLN A 589 27.72 12.62 -12.03
N ARG A 590 27.53 13.20 -13.23
CA ARG A 590 28.63 13.45 -14.16
C ARG A 590 29.68 14.38 -13.55
N ARG A 591 29.27 15.47 -12.91
CA ARG A 591 30.19 16.40 -12.23
C ARG A 591 30.93 15.76 -11.07
N GLU A 592 30.29 14.87 -10.31
CA GLU A 592 30.95 14.08 -9.25
C GLU A 592 31.98 13.10 -9.82
N ILE A 593 31.66 12.42 -10.93
CA ILE A 593 32.59 11.51 -11.62
C ILE A 593 33.76 12.30 -12.21
N GLU A 594 33.49 13.47 -12.81
CA GLU A 594 34.52 14.38 -13.33
C GLU A 594 35.40 14.93 -12.20
N GLN A 595 34.84 15.27 -11.04
CA GLN A 595 35.62 15.66 -9.86
C GLN A 595 36.47 14.52 -9.30
N ARG A 596 35.97 13.28 -9.28
CA ARG A 596 36.77 12.11 -8.90
C ARG A 596 37.93 11.89 -9.87
N HIS A 597 37.67 11.97 -11.18
CA HIS A 597 38.72 11.87 -12.19
C HIS A 597 39.70 13.05 -12.16
N PHE A 598 39.26 14.25 -11.77
CA PHE A 598 40.14 15.40 -11.57
C PHE A 598 41.06 15.20 -10.36
N ASN A 599 40.55 14.63 -9.27
CA ASN A 599 41.33 14.27 -8.07
C ASN A 599 42.29 13.08 -8.28
N GLU A 600 42.10 12.30 -9.35
CA GLU A 600 42.95 11.16 -9.72
C GLU A 600 44.03 11.49 -10.77
N ARG A 601 44.10 12.72 -11.29
CA ARG A 601 45.18 13.13 -12.22
C ARG A 601 46.52 13.28 -11.49
N PRO A 602 47.62 12.64 -11.95
CA PRO A 602 48.93 12.79 -11.34
C PRO A 602 49.56 14.12 -11.79
N GLY A 603 49.36 15.17 -11.00
CA GLY A 603 49.93 16.49 -11.22
C GLY A 603 50.40 17.12 -9.92
N ASN A 604 51.66 16.86 -9.55
CA ASN A 604 52.52 17.61 -8.65
C ASN A 604 51.86 18.56 -7.63
N LEU A 605 51.18 18.02 -6.63
CA LEU A 605 51.05 18.67 -5.31
C LEU A 605 51.13 17.66 -4.14
N ARG A 606 51.70 16.48 -4.38
CA ARG A 606 51.95 15.43 -3.38
C ARG A 606 53.36 15.55 -2.78
N GLN A 607 53.67 16.70 -2.19
CA GLN A 607 54.92 16.84 -1.40
C GLN A 607 54.82 17.63 -0.10
N LYS A 608 53.61 17.88 0.40
CA LYS A 608 53.41 18.21 1.81
C LYS A 608 52.21 17.42 2.33
N ILE A 609 52.39 16.85 3.52
CA ILE A 609 51.47 15.93 4.22
C ILE A 609 51.68 14.46 3.83
N ASN A 610 52.92 13.99 4.03
CA ASN A 610 53.18 12.62 4.47
C ASN A 610 53.71 12.70 5.91
N SER A 611 52.80 12.68 6.86
CA SER A 611 53.05 12.25 8.24
C SER A 611 51.70 12.11 8.91
N PHE A 612 51.08 10.94 8.76
CA PHE A 612 50.26 10.27 9.78
C PHE A 612 49.75 8.97 9.17
N SER A 613 50.60 7.95 9.24
CA SER A 613 50.17 6.57 9.24
C SER A 613 49.38 6.32 10.53
N ILE A 614 48.14 5.85 10.42
CA ILE A 614 47.46 5.14 11.51
C ILE A 614 46.85 3.85 10.97
N PRO A 615 46.99 2.71 11.70
CA PRO A 615 46.69 1.37 11.22
C PRO A 615 45.21 1.02 11.33
N GLN A 616 44.82 -0.04 10.62
CA GLN A 616 43.59 -0.79 10.87
C GLN A 616 43.52 -1.26 12.33
N SER A 617 42.55 -0.76 13.09
CA SER A 617 42.04 -1.41 14.29
C SER A 617 40.66 -0.83 14.68
N GLN A 618 39.76 -1.73 15.06
CA GLN A 618 38.43 -1.46 15.56
C GLN A 618 38.47 -0.67 16.87
N THR A 619 37.98 0.58 16.86
CA THR A 619 37.37 1.21 18.04
C THR A 619 36.27 2.15 17.59
N VAL A 620 35.04 1.89 18.03
CA VAL A 620 33.91 2.83 17.93
C VAL A 620 34.18 3.96 18.92
N GLY A 621 34.71 5.07 18.44
CA GLY A 621 34.96 6.30 19.22
C GLY A 621 34.29 7.51 18.57
N CYS A 622 33.85 8.47 19.39
CA CYS A 622 33.28 9.73 18.93
C CYS A 622 34.33 10.57 18.19
N TYR A 623 33.96 11.25 17.10
CA TYR A 623 34.84 12.11 16.30
C TYR A 623 34.34 13.55 16.32
N ASP A 624 35.21 14.52 16.59
CA ASP A 624 34.84 15.93 16.56
C ASP A 624 34.73 16.44 15.11
N ARG A 625 33.50 16.71 14.69
CA ARG A 625 33.12 17.22 13.36
C ARG A 625 32.90 18.73 13.33
N SER A 626 33.19 19.46 14.41
CA SER A 626 32.92 20.91 14.55
C SER A 626 33.58 21.76 13.46
N SER A 627 34.81 21.40 13.06
CA SER A 627 35.56 22.05 11.99
C SER A 627 34.93 21.87 10.60
N TRP A 628 34.40 20.68 10.31
CA TRP A 628 33.69 20.40 9.06
C TRP A 628 32.33 21.11 9.00
N CYS A 629 31.59 21.12 10.12
CA CYS A 629 30.34 21.87 10.24
C CYS A 629 30.56 23.37 9.99
N SER A 630 31.63 23.94 10.57
CA SER A 630 32.00 25.35 10.37
C SER A 630 32.36 25.64 8.91
N HIS A 631 33.10 24.73 8.26
CA HIS A 631 33.47 24.89 6.85
C HIS A 631 32.25 24.82 5.92
N TRP A 632 31.31 23.91 6.14
CA TRP A 632 30.08 23.82 5.35
C TRP A 632 29.18 25.05 5.46
N ILE A 633 29.02 25.60 6.67
CA ILE A 633 28.26 26.84 6.86
C ILE A 633 28.92 28.00 6.12
N GLN A 634 30.25 28.05 6.09
CA GLN A 634 30.99 29.07 5.34
C GLN A 634 30.85 28.91 3.81
N GLN A 635 30.76 27.68 3.30
CA GLN A 635 30.65 27.42 1.86
C GLN A 635 29.21 27.51 1.34
N ALA A 636 28.22 27.19 2.18
CA ALA A 636 26.80 27.22 1.84
C ALA A 636 25.97 27.75 3.03
N PRO A 637 25.84 29.08 3.18
CA PRO A 637 25.19 29.68 4.34
C PRO A 637 23.71 29.28 4.55
N THR A 638 23.04 28.81 3.50
CA THR A 638 21.63 28.37 3.52
C THR A 638 21.45 26.87 3.79
N ILE A 639 22.54 26.10 3.96
CA ILE A 639 22.50 24.65 4.18
C ILE A 639 21.70 24.27 5.44
N CYS A 640 21.72 25.12 6.47
CA CYS A 640 20.95 24.90 7.70
C CYS A 640 19.44 25.09 7.51
N GLN A 641 18.99 25.79 6.46
CA GLN A 641 17.59 25.98 6.14
C GLN A 641 17.05 24.85 5.25
N THR A 642 17.90 24.29 4.39
CA THR A 642 17.54 23.27 3.40
C THR A 642 17.76 21.85 3.90
N SER A 643 18.73 21.64 4.79
CA SER A 643 19.13 20.33 5.34
C SER A 643 19.27 20.37 6.87
N HIS A 644 18.34 21.08 7.53
CA HIS A 644 18.30 21.30 8.98
C HIS A 644 18.47 20.00 9.81
N ILE A 645 17.81 18.92 9.39
CA ILE A 645 17.82 17.63 10.10
C ILE A 645 19.19 16.94 9.98
N TYR A 646 19.81 16.97 8.79
CA TYR A 646 21.13 16.38 8.55
C TYR A 646 22.21 17.13 9.32
N MET A 647 22.15 18.47 9.29
CA MET A 647 23.07 19.35 10.00
C MET A 647 22.94 19.21 11.53
N LEU A 648 21.71 19.13 12.06
CA LEU A 648 21.48 18.85 13.47
C LEU A 648 22.05 17.49 13.87
N ARG A 649 21.79 16.44 13.10
CA ARG A 649 22.16 15.07 13.49
C ARG A 649 23.67 14.81 13.38
N ASP A 650 24.35 15.35 12.37
CA ASP A 650 25.80 15.15 12.21
C ASP A 650 26.66 16.10 13.05
N CYS A 651 26.22 17.35 13.28
CA CYS A 651 26.96 18.28 14.15
C CYS A 651 26.65 18.07 15.65
N ALA A 652 25.46 17.58 16.01
CA ALA A 652 25.16 17.20 17.40
C ALA A 652 25.95 15.99 17.89
N ARG A 653 26.64 15.26 17.00
CA ARG A 653 27.50 14.11 17.33
C ARG A 653 28.97 14.48 17.54
N THR A 654 29.28 15.76 17.78
CA THR A 654 30.63 16.21 18.10
C THR A 654 31.02 15.77 19.52
N CYS A 655 32.31 15.52 19.75
CA CYS A 655 32.82 14.99 21.02
C CYS A 655 32.53 15.88 22.25
N ASN A 656 32.14 17.13 22.07
CA ASN A 656 31.75 18.05 23.15
C ASN A 656 30.23 18.10 23.40
N PHE A 657 29.43 17.33 22.65
CA PHE A 657 27.96 17.30 22.74
C PHE A 657 27.40 15.89 22.97
N CYS A 658 28.13 14.82 22.58
CA CYS A 658 27.92 13.43 23.01
C CYS A 658 28.75 13.12 24.25
#